data_AF-A0A7W9FF84-F1
#
_entry.id   AF-A0A7W9FF84-F1
#
_cell.length_a   1.000
_cell.length_b   1.000
_cell.length_c   1.000
_cell.angle_alpha   90.00
_cell.angle_beta   90.00
_cell.angle_gamma   90.00
#
_symmetry.space_group_name_H-M   'P 1'
#
loop_
_entity.id
_entity.type
_entity.pdbx_description
1 polymer ?
#
loop_
_entity_poly.entity_id
_entity_poly.type
_entity_poly.pdbx_seq_one_letter_code
_entity_poly.pdbx_strand_id
1 'polypeptide(L)'
;MPATRYLDGFGEQSDYGSGRFVEGSGNVGGAGKALSPFGNVADYGLCAGCGGFHSVFDGGGNDPFDILNADDRGGFGPNGRASLGTSDAAAQITRGNLNWAGGVGLGQPLTITFAFRTTAPTTMPTDTTGFSRFTDFQIAATLQALASWSDVANITFQRVAGAVGEENFSNEATLLFANYSSGQSGAAAFAYLPGSREIASNAGDVWINSSLSYNQNPVILGYGQQVLTHEIGHALGLRHPADYNASEGNSITYANDATYFEDSRQFTVMSYFSERNTGGDFGSQRYSAVPLLDDIAAAQRLYGANMTTRTGDTVYGFNSTAAQPWFNANNSSSVLIFAVWDAGGVDTLDFSGYAQTQTIDLRQGAFSNVGGLTGNVAIALGAVIENAIGGSDADRLIGNSANNVLTGNAGNDFIDGGLGSDTAVFTRARSEYTITVNGQTVTVTSIAEGTDTLVNVEFLRFSDQTIAAGTSGALTLSGDILNNVLDGTAFNDTLNGLGGNDTLTGLGGNDTLDGGSGNDTISGGDGNDFVIGGLGNDTLNGGAGTDVADYTGAGGSVQVNLATGVATGAAGSDTLTAFEEIRGGAFNDVLTGDGLANTIRGGGGVDLLNGGGGNDTLIAGAPGTAGGAPDIIKARTTTNATIATAVSTAGAFDLQARAGVENATTIPHATILGTSHGGVEYYAVTVAAGDVVRFDIDNASFDAALRLFDANGVELTQNDDAATGTGDGGASTDSLISYTFNTAGTYYIQVSQWTETGTGAVFSSGPPPAGATYQLNISVPSAPAVPTVFLGSTLNGEAGNDTLTGGSGADTLNGGAGSDRIDGGDGFDVALYSGVRLQYGASISSVAGGPEGGTDTISRVEELRFVDGALSFDVNGIAAQVMRLYDATLDRQPDQAGLDVQIRALTTGSTTLLALANAFVASPEFQARYGTLSNQQFVEQLYRFSLDREGDAPGIAAQVNALNTGTTRAALVVAFSESPEHRTLTQPILNAGLWVADDKALQIARLYDATFDRLPDAAGLAGQLAALNAGTSLLTLAANFAASAEFQARYGALSNQAFVEQLYRFCLNREGDAAGIAAQVNALNTGTSRAALLLAFSESPEHVTLTAPFWSGGIRTTDAPFSPAVAEGEAGKAHHDQPLVLVTAEDTVLDGAVFDVKPQADHDPQVQPGLPAFDPADVVIDFKLVEDVFVLPPQDELGPLVLPDNDGVELFQASIDGFAAPTGDHMLTLPIDDSSSPDALPWNRSHGDDGWMMQ
;
A
#
# COMPACT_ATOMS: atom_id res chain seq x y z
N MET A 1 -15.40 9.22 -56.82
CA MET A 1 -14.18 9.80 -57.45
C MET A 1 -14.37 11.31 -57.57
N PRO A 2 -13.33 12.15 -57.39
CA PRO A 2 -12.10 12.03 -56.57
C PRO A 2 -12.35 12.70 -55.17
N ALA A 3 -11.57 12.57 -54.08
CA ALA A 3 -10.10 12.69 -53.85
C ALA A 3 -9.59 14.15 -53.98
N THR A 4 -8.74 14.74 -53.11
CA THR A 4 -7.66 14.21 -52.23
C THR A 4 -7.24 15.16 -51.05
N ARG A 5 -6.90 14.59 -49.87
CA ARG A 5 -5.86 15.00 -48.84
C ARG A 5 -5.93 16.43 -48.20
N TYR A 6 -5.26 16.79 -47.08
CA TYR A 6 -4.39 16.16 -46.04
C TYR A 6 -5.04 16.49 -44.65
N LEU A 7 -5.21 15.58 -43.68
CA LEU A 7 -4.23 15.02 -42.70
C LEU A 7 -3.69 16.04 -41.66
N ASP A 8 -4.21 15.99 -40.41
CA ASP A 8 -3.49 15.74 -39.14
C ASP A 8 -4.41 16.02 -37.91
N GLY A 9 -4.21 15.30 -36.79
CA GLY A 9 -4.85 15.54 -35.48
C GLY A 9 -5.89 14.51 -35.02
N PHE A 10 -5.75 14.02 -33.78
CA PHE A 10 -6.76 13.22 -33.05
C PHE A 10 -7.78 14.14 -32.35
N GLY A 11 -8.99 13.62 -32.05
CA GLY A 11 -10.04 14.32 -31.31
C GLY A 11 -11.38 13.59 -31.44
N GLU A 12 -11.85 12.98 -30.35
CA GLU A 12 -12.92 11.97 -30.30
C GLU A 12 -14.32 12.52 -30.60
N GLN A 13 -15.24 11.62 -31.00
CA GLN A 13 -16.68 11.93 -31.06
C GLN A 13 -17.56 10.70 -30.76
N SER A 14 -18.27 10.78 -29.62
CA SER A 14 -19.52 10.08 -29.22
C SER A 14 -19.57 8.56 -29.14
N ASP A 15 -20.06 8.09 -27.97
CA ASP A 15 -21.01 6.98 -27.74
C ASP A 15 -21.11 5.86 -28.80
N TYR A 16 -20.62 4.65 -28.49
CA TYR A 16 -21.32 3.35 -28.61
C TYR A 16 -20.36 2.16 -28.35
N GLY A 17 -20.81 1.17 -27.58
CA GLY A 17 -20.07 -0.08 -27.32
C GLY A 17 -18.91 0.08 -26.30
N SER A 18 -18.33 -1.01 -25.76
CA SER A 18 -18.72 -2.43 -25.79
C SER A 18 -18.25 -3.10 -24.49
N GLY A 19 -18.89 -4.21 -24.09
CA GLY A 19 -18.58 -4.91 -22.84
C GLY A 19 -18.06 -6.32 -23.07
N ARG A 20 -17.03 -6.73 -22.33
CA ARG A 20 -16.56 -8.13 -22.27
C ARG A 20 -17.03 -8.85 -21.02
N PHE A 21 -17.24 -10.15 -21.16
CA PHE A 21 -17.56 -11.03 -20.04
C PHE A 21 -16.37 -11.16 -19.07
N VAL A 22 -16.69 -11.39 -17.79
CA VAL A 22 -15.77 -11.95 -16.80
C VAL A 22 -16.36 -13.30 -16.39
N GLU A 23 -15.57 -14.36 -16.43
CA GLU A 23 -16.01 -15.70 -16.06
C GLU A 23 -16.09 -15.81 -14.52
N GLY A 24 -17.08 -16.54 -13.97
CA GLY A 24 -17.07 -16.94 -12.55
C GLY A 24 -17.60 -15.97 -11.46
N SER A 25 -18.30 -14.86 -11.76
CA SER A 25 -18.73 -13.82 -10.77
C SER A 25 -19.65 -14.32 -9.63
N GLY A 26 -19.10 -15.03 -8.66
CA GLY A 26 -19.84 -15.95 -7.79
C GLY A 26 -19.95 -15.59 -6.31
N ASN A 27 -19.46 -14.43 -5.85
CA ASN A 27 -19.52 -14.10 -4.42
C ASN A 27 -19.72 -12.60 -4.13
N VAL A 28 -20.53 -12.28 -3.12
CA VAL A 28 -20.84 -10.90 -2.69
C VAL A 28 -20.67 -10.79 -1.19
N GLY A 29 -19.52 -10.24 -0.75
CA GLY A 29 -19.20 -9.98 0.65
C GLY A 29 -20.02 -8.85 1.25
N GLY A 30 -21.29 -9.09 1.58
CA GLY A 30 -22.18 -8.06 2.15
C GLY A 30 -23.41 -8.63 2.84
N ALA A 31 -23.45 -8.58 4.17
CA ALA A 31 -24.51 -9.21 4.96
C ALA A 31 -25.90 -8.54 4.79
N GLY A 32 -26.95 -9.34 4.60
CA GLY A 32 -28.30 -8.95 5.04
C GLY A 32 -29.46 -8.95 4.03
N LYS A 33 -29.42 -9.70 2.93
CA LYS A 33 -30.63 -10.02 2.14
C LYS A 33 -30.77 -11.53 1.89
N ALA A 34 -32.01 -12.00 1.75
CA ALA A 34 -32.33 -13.42 1.70
C ALA A 34 -32.02 -14.05 0.34
N LEU A 35 -31.49 -15.28 0.37
CA LEU A 35 -31.10 -16.06 -0.81
C LEU A 35 -32.28 -16.29 -1.77
N SER A 36 -32.09 -15.92 -3.04
CA SER A 36 -32.70 -16.61 -4.18
C SER A 36 -31.66 -17.56 -4.79
N PRO A 37 -32.01 -18.78 -5.23
CA PRO A 37 -31.03 -19.80 -5.65
C PRO A 37 -30.42 -19.56 -7.04
N PHE A 38 -30.29 -18.30 -7.44
CA PHE A 38 -29.58 -17.82 -8.61
C PHE A 38 -28.78 -16.59 -8.20
N GLY A 39 -27.45 -16.65 -8.32
CA GLY A 39 -26.69 -15.47 -8.71
C GLY A 39 -27.22 -15.02 -10.07
N ASN A 40 -27.35 -13.72 -10.29
CA ASN A 40 -27.99 -13.25 -11.51
C ASN A 40 -27.07 -13.57 -12.70
N VAL A 41 -27.66 -13.95 -13.84
CA VAL A 41 -26.96 -13.89 -15.14
C VAL A 41 -26.68 -12.44 -15.58
N ALA A 42 -26.91 -11.47 -14.68
CA ALA A 42 -26.57 -10.06 -14.78
C ALA A 42 -25.56 -9.60 -13.69
N ASP A 43 -25.05 -10.52 -12.86
CA ASP A 43 -23.97 -10.23 -11.89
C ASP A 43 -22.56 -10.45 -12.52
N TYR A 44 -22.49 -11.03 -13.73
CA TYR A 44 -21.28 -11.14 -14.56
C TYR A 44 -20.84 -9.74 -15.03
N GLY A 45 -20.17 -9.02 -14.14
CA GLY A 45 -19.73 -7.65 -14.32
C GLY A 45 -18.56 -7.52 -15.30
N LEU A 46 -18.63 -6.50 -16.15
CA LEU A 46 -17.60 -6.19 -17.14
C LEU A 46 -16.36 -5.58 -16.45
N CYS A 47 -15.15 -6.05 -16.75
CA CYS A 47 -13.94 -5.42 -16.21
C CYS A 47 -13.65 -4.06 -16.87
N ALA A 48 -13.60 -3.00 -16.06
CA ALA A 48 -13.37 -1.63 -16.50
C ALA A 48 -11.86 -1.30 -16.61
N GLY A 49 -11.17 -1.87 -17.61
CA GLY A 49 -9.78 -1.52 -17.91
C GLY A 49 -9.08 -2.35 -18.99
N CYS A 50 -9.52 -3.58 -19.24
CA CYS A 50 -8.81 -4.57 -20.08
C CYS A 50 -8.91 -4.35 -21.61
N GLY A 51 -8.73 -3.12 -22.08
CA GLY A 51 -8.70 -2.75 -23.50
C GLY A 51 -7.43 -3.20 -24.23
N GLY A 52 -7.21 -4.51 -24.36
CA GLY A 52 -6.01 -5.08 -24.99
C GLY A 52 -6.23 -6.34 -25.83
N PHE A 53 -7.07 -7.28 -25.39
CA PHE A 53 -7.17 -8.64 -25.97
C PHE A 53 -8.05 -8.74 -27.24
N HIS A 54 -8.11 -7.68 -28.05
CA HIS A 54 -8.46 -7.83 -29.47
C HIS A 54 -7.18 -8.15 -30.25
N SER A 55 -6.93 -9.44 -30.49
CA SER A 55 -6.04 -9.80 -31.59
C SER A 55 -6.57 -9.16 -32.87
N VAL A 56 -5.70 -8.58 -33.71
CA VAL A 56 -6.08 -7.77 -34.90
C VAL A 56 -6.63 -8.65 -36.05
N PHE A 57 -7.10 -9.86 -35.72
CA PHE A 57 -7.36 -10.96 -36.65
C PHE A 57 -8.66 -11.75 -36.36
N ASP A 58 -9.48 -11.33 -35.40
CA ASP A 58 -10.89 -11.74 -35.36
C ASP A 58 -11.62 -11.07 -36.54
N GLY A 59 -11.65 -11.77 -37.68
CA GLY A 59 -11.91 -11.23 -39.01
C GLY A 59 -13.35 -10.82 -39.32
N GLY A 60 -14.21 -10.64 -38.32
CA GLY A 60 -15.58 -10.13 -38.46
C GLY A 60 -15.61 -8.61 -38.53
N GLY A 61 -16.50 -8.04 -39.36
CA GLY A 61 -16.71 -6.60 -39.48
C GLY A 61 -16.72 -6.06 -40.90
N ASN A 62 -16.79 -6.91 -41.93
CA ASN A 62 -16.95 -6.48 -43.32
C ASN A 62 -18.06 -7.21 -44.09
N ASP A 63 -18.61 -8.31 -43.58
CA ASP A 63 -19.78 -8.98 -44.15
C ASP A 63 -21.02 -8.79 -43.24
N PRO A 64 -22.21 -8.45 -43.78
CA PRO A 64 -23.44 -8.32 -43.00
C PRO A 64 -23.96 -9.66 -42.41
N PHE A 65 -23.25 -10.77 -42.62
CA PHE A 65 -23.51 -12.09 -42.04
C PHE A 65 -22.33 -12.66 -41.24
N ASP A 66 -21.35 -11.84 -40.81
CA ASP A 66 -20.29 -12.30 -39.90
C ASP A 66 -20.87 -12.88 -38.59
N ILE A 67 -20.21 -13.92 -38.04
CA ILE A 67 -20.60 -14.56 -36.77
C ILE A 67 -20.25 -13.63 -35.60
N LEU A 68 -21.09 -13.64 -34.56
CA LEU A 68 -20.86 -12.96 -33.28
C LEU A 68 -20.59 -14.01 -32.19
N ASN A 69 -19.44 -13.92 -31.51
CA ASN A 69 -19.18 -14.65 -30.27
C ASN A 69 -19.81 -13.91 -29.08
N ALA A 70 -19.76 -14.48 -27.87
CA ALA A 70 -20.38 -13.88 -26.69
C ALA A 70 -20.01 -12.40 -26.46
N ASP A 71 -18.72 -12.06 -26.56
CA ASP A 71 -18.19 -10.69 -26.41
C ASP A 71 -18.70 -9.69 -27.48
N ASP A 72 -19.17 -10.18 -28.63
CA ASP A 72 -19.69 -9.34 -29.73
C ASP A 72 -21.22 -9.16 -29.66
N ARG A 73 -21.92 -9.87 -28.76
CA ARG A 73 -23.38 -9.87 -28.63
C ARG A 73 -23.88 -8.78 -27.68
N GLY A 74 -25.14 -8.37 -27.85
CA GLY A 74 -25.84 -7.45 -26.93
C GLY A 74 -25.94 -5.99 -27.40
N GLY A 75 -25.55 -5.70 -28.65
CA GLY A 75 -25.68 -4.39 -29.28
C GLY A 75 -26.54 -4.42 -30.54
N PHE A 76 -25.91 -4.20 -31.70
CA PHE A 76 -26.52 -4.36 -33.02
C PHE A 76 -25.70 -5.35 -33.84
N GLY A 77 -26.36 -6.33 -34.45
CA GLY A 77 -25.68 -7.29 -35.33
C GLY A 77 -25.34 -6.70 -36.70
N PRO A 78 -24.44 -7.33 -37.49
CA PRO A 78 -23.91 -6.79 -38.76
C PRO A 78 -24.95 -6.39 -39.82
N ASN A 79 -26.18 -6.90 -39.73
CA ASN A 79 -27.30 -6.54 -40.62
C ASN A 79 -28.23 -5.43 -40.08
N GLY A 80 -27.89 -4.79 -38.95
CA GLY A 80 -28.64 -3.69 -38.35
C GLY A 80 -29.84 -4.11 -37.49
N ARG A 81 -30.01 -5.40 -37.20
CA ARG A 81 -30.93 -5.89 -36.14
C ARG A 81 -30.32 -5.66 -34.77
N ALA A 82 -31.16 -5.61 -33.74
CA ALA A 82 -30.68 -5.75 -32.36
C ALA A 82 -29.99 -7.12 -32.21
N SER A 83 -28.82 -7.13 -31.59
CA SER A 83 -28.14 -8.34 -31.12
C SER A 83 -28.50 -8.56 -29.65
N LEU A 84 -28.84 -9.79 -29.26
CA LEU A 84 -29.07 -10.15 -27.86
C LEU A 84 -27.94 -11.03 -27.36
N GLY A 85 -27.42 -10.73 -26.16
CA GLY A 85 -26.57 -11.66 -25.42
C GLY A 85 -27.32 -12.97 -25.11
N THR A 86 -26.58 -14.04 -24.86
CA THR A 86 -27.13 -15.38 -24.57
C THR A 86 -28.18 -15.35 -23.44
N SER A 87 -27.97 -14.52 -22.42
CA SER A 87 -28.86 -14.28 -21.28
C SER A 87 -30.19 -13.62 -21.68
N ASP A 88 -30.14 -12.57 -22.51
CA ASP A 88 -31.32 -11.87 -23.02
C ASP A 88 -32.10 -12.71 -24.04
N ALA A 89 -31.39 -13.44 -24.90
CA ALA A 89 -32.00 -14.40 -25.82
C ALA A 89 -32.72 -15.52 -25.05
N ALA A 90 -32.10 -16.07 -24.00
CA ALA A 90 -32.74 -17.01 -23.08
C ALA A 90 -33.97 -16.42 -22.37
N ALA A 91 -33.91 -15.17 -21.92
CA ALA A 91 -35.06 -14.45 -21.35
C ALA A 91 -36.19 -14.25 -22.37
N GLN A 92 -35.86 -13.93 -23.62
CA GLN A 92 -36.81 -13.76 -24.73
C GLN A 92 -37.44 -15.10 -25.16
N ILE A 93 -36.67 -16.18 -25.30
CA ILE A 93 -37.16 -17.55 -25.55
C ILE A 93 -38.11 -17.99 -24.43
N THR A 94 -37.80 -17.63 -23.18
CA THR A 94 -38.59 -17.99 -21.99
C THR A 94 -39.58 -16.90 -21.54
N ARG A 95 -39.90 -15.91 -22.40
CA ARG A 95 -40.74 -14.71 -22.10
C ARG A 95 -42.11 -14.98 -21.48
N GLY A 96 -42.63 -16.19 -21.60
CA GLY A 96 -43.87 -16.62 -20.93
C GLY A 96 -43.72 -16.95 -19.44
N ASN A 97 -42.49 -17.15 -18.94
CA ASN A 97 -42.15 -17.68 -17.61
C ASN A 97 -43.00 -18.92 -17.21
N LEU A 98 -43.23 -19.82 -18.17
CA LEU A 98 -43.96 -21.06 -17.95
C LEU A 98 -42.99 -22.19 -17.63
N ASN A 99 -43.14 -22.82 -16.47
CA ASN A 99 -42.43 -24.05 -16.10
C ASN A 99 -43.37 -25.04 -15.41
N TRP A 100 -42.92 -26.29 -15.28
CA TRP A 100 -43.68 -27.35 -14.61
C TRP A 100 -43.73 -27.21 -13.08
N ALA A 101 -42.96 -26.27 -12.49
CA ALA A 101 -42.97 -25.99 -11.06
C ALA A 101 -44.19 -25.17 -10.61
N GLY A 102 -45.06 -24.72 -11.53
CA GLY A 102 -46.33 -24.08 -11.19
C GLY A 102 -46.21 -22.63 -10.71
N GLY A 103 -45.12 -21.94 -11.05
CA GLY A 103 -44.91 -20.53 -10.73
C GLY A 103 -44.20 -20.25 -9.40
N VAL A 104 -43.61 -21.26 -8.75
CA VAL A 104 -42.83 -21.11 -7.50
C VAL A 104 -41.42 -20.49 -7.70
N GLY A 105 -41.29 -19.61 -8.69
CA GLY A 105 -40.01 -19.04 -9.13
C GLY A 105 -39.39 -19.76 -10.33
N LEU A 106 -38.21 -19.28 -10.71
CA LEU A 106 -37.41 -19.77 -11.81
C LEU A 106 -36.34 -20.75 -11.34
N GLY A 107 -35.81 -21.53 -12.29
CA GLY A 107 -34.64 -22.37 -12.11
C GLY A 107 -34.74 -23.43 -10.99
N GLN A 108 -35.93 -23.97 -10.73
CA GLN A 108 -36.11 -24.99 -9.69
C GLN A 108 -35.94 -26.41 -10.27
N PRO A 109 -35.14 -27.29 -9.62
CA PRO A 109 -34.91 -28.65 -10.09
C PRO A 109 -36.20 -29.47 -10.02
N LEU A 110 -36.45 -30.34 -11.01
CA LEU A 110 -37.73 -31.01 -11.12
C LEU A 110 -37.67 -32.43 -11.72
N THR A 111 -38.49 -33.34 -11.19
CA THR A 111 -38.79 -34.62 -11.84
C THR A 111 -40.05 -34.50 -12.69
N ILE A 112 -39.95 -34.80 -13.99
CA ILE A 112 -41.05 -34.75 -14.96
C ILE A 112 -41.33 -36.17 -15.46
N THR A 113 -42.58 -36.63 -15.35
CA THR A 113 -42.96 -37.97 -15.83
C THR A 113 -43.29 -37.96 -17.31
N PHE A 114 -42.90 -38.99 -18.07
CA PHE A 114 -43.17 -39.07 -19.51
C PHE A 114 -43.59 -40.47 -19.99
N ALA A 115 -44.39 -40.54 -21.06
CA ALA A 115 -44.74 -41.78 -21.73
C ALA A 115 -45.15 -41.57 -23.21
N PHE A 116 -45.18 -42.66 -23.98
CA PHE A 116 -45.71 -42.67 -25.35
C PHE A 116 -47.17 -43.14 -25.31
N ARG A 117 -48.10 -42.39 -25.91
CA ARG A 117 -49.54 -42.67 -25.79
C ARG A 117 -49.87 -44.06 -26.34
N THR A 118 -50.50 -44.90 -25.53
CA THR A 118 -50.92 -46.26 -25.94
C THR A 118 -52.15 -46.25 -26.85
N THR A 119 -53.01 -45.23 -26.70
CA THR A 119 -54.26 -45.07 -27.45
C THR A 119 -54.48 -43.61 -27.86
N ALA A 120 -55.31 -43.39 -28.88
CA ALA A 120 -55.80 -42.06 -29.21
C ALA A 120 -56.54 -41.43 -28.00
N PRO A 121 -56.44 -40.10 -27.80
CA PRO A 121 -57.27 -39.38 -26.84
C PRO A 121 -58.75 -39.39 -27.25
N THR A 122 -59.65 -39.08 -26.31
CA THR A 122 -61.11 -38.98 -26.57
C THR A 122 -61.46 -37.90 -27.59
N THR A 123 -60.64 -36.85 -27.66
CA THR A 123 -60.67 -35.79 -28.66
C THR A 123 -59.24 -35.61 -29.16
N MET A 124 -59.01 -35.74 -30.47
CA MET A 124 -57.72 -35.37 -31.07
C MET A 124 -57.48 -33.85 -30.93
N PRO A 125 -56.22 -33.38 -30.89
CA PRO A 125 -55.89 -31.96 -31.05
C PRO A 125 -56.58 -31.35 -32.28
N THR A 126 -56.91 -30.06 -32.19
CA THR A 126 -57.61 -29.31 -33.25
C THR A 126 -56.96 -29.53 -34.62
N ASP A 127 -57.79 -29.74 -35.64
CA ASP A 127 -57.42 -29.99 -37.04
C ASP A 127 -56.52 -31.23 -37.31
N THR A 128 -56.19 -32.04 -36.30
CA THR A 128 -55.41 -33.28 -36.49
C THR A 128 -56.27 -34.54 -36.63
N THR A 129 -55.81 -35.48 -37.46
CA THR A 129 -56.40 -36.83 -37.58
C THR A 129 -55.33 -37.91 -37.84
N GLY A 130 -55.72 -39.18 -37.72
CA GLY A 130 -54.84 -40.32 -38.02
C GLY A 130 -53.82 -40.59 -36.91
N PHE A 131 -54.31 -40.80 -35.67
CA PHE A 131 -53.45 -41.23 -34.55
C PHE A 131 -52.65 -42.48 -34.90
N SER A 132 -51.37 -42.48 -34.55
CA SER A 132 -50.59 -43.71 -34.40
C SER A 132 -49.66 -43.66 -33.19
N ARG A 133 -49.22 -44.83 -32.74
CA ARG A 133 -48.18 -44.97 -31.71
C ARG A 133 -46.82 -44.59 -32.29
N PHE A 134 -45.89 -44.18 -31.43
CA PHE A 134 -44.49 -43.99 -31.83
C PHE A 134 -43.84 -45.32 -32.25
N THR A 135 -42.93 -45.24 -33.23
CA THR A 135 -42.04 -46.35 -33.62
C THR A 135 -40.85 -46.46 -32.67
N ASP A 136 -40.15 -47.60 -32.67
CA ASP A 136 -38.94 -47.78 -31.84
C ASP A 136 -37.85 -46.76 -32.18
N PHE A 137 -37.72 -46.36 -33.46
CA PHE A 137 -36.84 -45.28 -33.90
C PHE A 137 -37.23 -43.93 -33.26
N GLN A 138 -38.52 -43.58 -33.27
CA GLN A 138 -38.99 -42.37 -32.60
C GLN A 138 -38.80 -42.43 -31.08
N ILE A 139 -38.99 -43.59 -30.44
CA ILE A 139 -38.76 -43.78 -29.00
C ILE A 139 -37.28 -43.60 -28.64
N ALA A 140 -36.36 -44.13 -29.45
CA ALA A 140 -34.92 -43.97 -29.27
C ALA A 140 -34.47 -42.52 -29.45
N ALA A 141 -34.93 -41.86 -30.53
CA ALA A 141 -34.67 -40.45 -30.80
C ALA A 141 -35.22 -39.53 -29.69
N THR A 142 -36.42 -39.84 -29.17
CA THR A 142 -37.02 -39.11 -28.05
C THR A 142 -36.22 -39.29 -26.76
N LEU A 143 -35.68 -40.49 -26.50
CA LEU A 143 -34.79 -40.72 -25.36
C LEU A 143 -33.50 -39.88 -25.45
N GLN A 144 -32.90 -39.78 -26.64
CA GLN A 144 -31.72 -38.96 -26.86
C GLN A 144 -32.02 -37.46 -26.66
N ALA A 145 -33.16 -36.98 -27.18
CA ALA A 145 -33.58 -35.60 -26.98
C ALA A 145 -33.86 -35.29 -25.49
N LEU A 146 -34.60 -36.16 -24.78
CA LEU A 146 -34.84 -36.03 -23.34
C LEU A 146 -33.53 -36.05 -22.54
N ALA A 147 -32.61 -36.96 -22.85
CA ALA A 147 -31.29 -37.00 -22.23
C ALA A 147 -30.53 -35.67 -22.43
N SER A 148 -30.49 -35.14 -23.66
CA SER A 148 -29.80 -33.88 -23.95
C SER A 148 -30.39 -32.65 -23.21
N TRP A 149 -31.68 -32.65 -22.87
CA TRP A 149 -32.26 -31.62 -22.00
C TRP A 149 -31.95 -31.83 -20.51
N SER A 150 -31.80 -33.08 -20.05
CA SER A 150 -31.41 -33.39 -18.66
C SER A 150 -29.91 -33.28 -18.40
N ASP A 151 -29.06 -33.41 -19.43
CA ASP A 151 -27.62 -33.17 -19.33
C ASP A 151 -27.34 -31.71 -18.97
N VAL A 152 -28.11 -30.76 -19.50
CA VAL A 152 -27.80 -29.32 -19.41
C VAL A 152 -28.54 -28.59 -18.28
N ALA A 153 -29.68 -29.10 -17.83
CA ALA A 153 -30.51 -28.50 -16.78
C ALA A 153 -31.08 -29.55 -15.82
N ASN A 154 -31.43 -29.17 -14.59
CA ASN A 154 -31.86 -30.08 -13.50
C ASN A 154 -33.26 -30.69 -13.72
N ILE A 155 -33.42 -31.48 -14.78
CA ILE A 155 -34.68 -32.07 -15.22
C ILE A 155 -34.55 -33.60 -15.19
N THR A 156 -35.15 -34.25 -14.20
CA THR A 156 -35.17 -35.72 -14.12
C THR A 156 -36.35 -36.28 -14.90
N PHE A 157 -36.11 -36.85 -16.08
CA PHE A 157 -37.18 -37.46 -16.88
C PHE A 157 -37.48 -38.91 -16.45
N GLN A 158 -38.62 -39.12 -15.79
CA GLN A 158 -39.04 -40.43 -15.31
C GLN A 158 -40.06 -41.09 -16.26
N ARG A 159 -39.70 -42.22 -16.90
CA ARG A 159 -40.63 -42.95 -17.76
C ARG A 159 -41.73 -43.64 -16.94
N VAL A 160 -42.99 -43.44 -17.33
CA VAL A 160 -44.13 -44.21 -16.80
C VAL A 160 -44.34 -45.44 -17.68
N ALA A 161 -44.03 -46.62 -17.14
CA ALA A 161 -44.23 -47.89 -17.83
C ALA A 161 -45.73 -48.26 -17.91
N GLY A 162 -46.11 -48.95 -18.98
CA GLY A 162 -47.43 -49.56 -19.13
C GLY A 162 -47.56 -50.90 -18.41
N ALA A 163 -48.49 -51.73 -18.90
CA ALA A 163 -48.58 -53.13 -18.50
C ALA A 163 -47.38 -53.95 -19.04
N VAL A 164 -47.21 -55.19 -18.55
CA VAL A 164 -46.19 -56.11 -19.07
C VAL A 164 -46.43 -56.40 -20.56
N GLY A 165 -45.40 -56.20 -21.39
CA GLY A 165 -45.47 -56.19 -22.86
C GLY A 165 -45.83 -54.83 -23.48
N GLU A 166 -46.05 -53.80 -22.67
CA GLU A 166 -46.33 -52.41 -23.05
C GLU A 166 -45.44 -51.43 -22.24
N GLU A 167 -44.23 -51.84 -21.88
CA GLU A 167 -43.32 -51.10 -20.98
C GLU A 167 -42.97 -49.69 -21.47
N ASN A 168 -43.06 -49.46 -22.79
CA ASN A 168 -42.84 -48.16 -23.42
C ASN A 168 -44.09 -47.25 -23.44
N PHE A 169 -45.29 -47.76 -23.18
CA PHE A 169 -46.53 -47.06 -23.54
C PHE A 169 -47.50 -46.87 -22.37
N SER A 170 -47.87 -45.62 -22.12
CA SER A 170 -48.84 -45.22 -21.09
C SER A 170 -49.55 -43.93 -21.49
N ASN A 171 -50.72 -43.68 -20.89
CA ASN A 171 -51.44 -42.40 -21.00
C ASN A 171 -51.31 -41.56 -19.71
N GLU A 172 -50.71 -42.12 -18.66
CA GLU A 172 -50.70 -41.57 -17.29
C GLU A 172 -49.37 -40.90 -16.95
N ALA A 173 -48.98 -39.86 -17.70
CA ALA A 173 -47.73 -39.12 -17.51
C ALA A 173 -47.90 -37.61 -17.76
N THR A 174 -46.93 -36.81 -17.31
CA THR A 174 -46.89 -35.33 -17.45
C THR A 174 -46.64 -34.91 -18.90
N LEU A 175 -45.71 -35.59 -19.58
CA LEU A 175 -45.43 -35.44 -21.01
C LEU A 175 -45.91 -36.67 -21.77
N LEU A 176 -46.63 -36.48 -22.87
CA LEU A 176 -47.21 -37.57 -23.65
C LEU A 176 -46.97 -37.40 -25.15
N PHE A 177 -46.22 -38.36 -25.71
CA PHE A 177 -45.79 -38.35 -27.10
C PHE A 177 -46.73 -39.18 -28.00
N ALA A 178 -47.15 -38.64 -29.15
CA ALA A 178 -48.02 -39.32 -30.10
C ALA A 178 -47.85 -38.84 -31.56
N ASN A 179 -48.23 -39.69 -32.52
CA ASN A 179 -48.21 -39.34 -33.93
C ASN A 179 -49.61 -38.94 -34.44
N TYR A 180 -49.66 -38.02 -35.40
CA TYR A 180 -50.81 -37.77 -36.29
C TYR A 180 -50.38 -37.90 -37.76
N SER A 181 -51.31 -38.21 -38.67
CA SER A 181 -51.00 -38.45 -40.10
C SER A 181 -51.61 -37.42 -41.06
N SER A 182 -52.41 -36.49 -40.56
CA SER A 182 -52.97 -35.36 -41.31
C SER A 182 -53.29 -34.23 -40.34
N GLY A 183 -52.95 -32.99 -40.70
CA GLY A 183 -53.06 -31.79 -39.87
C GLY A 183 -52.88 -30.53 -40.72
N GLN A 184 -52.58 -29.40 -40.05
CA GLN A 184 -52.36 -28.11 -40.72
C GLN A 184 -51.26 -28.20 -41.81
N SER A 185 -51.51 -27.57 -42.95
CA SER A 185 -50.60 -27.59 -44.10
C SER A 185 -49.23 -26.99 -43.72
N GLY A 186 -48.15 -27.76 -43.95
CA GLY A 186 -46.78 -27.38 -43.60
C GLY A 186 -46.32 -27.75 -42.18
N ALA A 187 -47.21 -28.19 -41.28
CA ALA A 187 -46.83 -28.54 -39.91
C ALA A 187 -46.05 -29.88 -39.85
N ALA A 188 -44.83 -29.84 -39.31
CA ALA A 188 -44.01 -31.03 -39.05
C ALA A 188 -44.32 -31.69 -37.71
N ALA A 189 -44.70 -30.89 -36.72
CA ALA A 189 -45.10 -31.30 -35.38
C ALA A 189 -45.83 -30.12 -34.68
N PHE A 190 -46.21 -30.30 -33.42
CA PHE A 190 -46.50 -29.23 -32.44
C PHE A 190 -46.51 -29.82 -31.02
N ALA A 191 -46.35 -28.97 -30.01
CA ALA A 191 -46.49 -29.32 -28.60
C ALA A 191 -47.28 -28.27 -27.81
N TYR A 192 -47.74 -28.65 -26.63
CA TYR A 192 -48.38 -27.75 -25.67
C TYR A 192 -47.41 -27.39 -24.53
N LEU A 193 -47.27 -26.08 -24.30
CA LEU A 193 -46.48 -25.49 -23.21
C LEU A 193 -46.91 -26.03 -21.81
N PRO A 194 -46.05 -25.93 -20.77
CA PRO A 194 -46.36 -26.34 -19.41
C PRO A 194 -47.64 -25.70 -18.85
N GLY A 195 -48.36 -26.44 -18.01
CA GLY A 195 -49.57 -25.97 -17.35
C GLY A 195 -50.24 -27.05 -16.49
N SER A 196 -51.21 -26.67 -15.66
CA SER A 196 -51.93 -27.63 -14.82
C SER A 196 -52.81 -28.56 -15.67
N ARG A 197 -52.55 -29.86 -15.58
CA ARG A 197 -53.38 -30.91 -16.23
C ARG A 197 -54.80 -31.02 -15.66
N GLU A 198 -55.07 -30.43 -14.50
CA GLU A 198 -56.45 -30.27 -13.97
C GLU A 198 -57.25 -29.20 -14.73
N ILE A 199 -56.55 -28.24 -15.35
CA ILE A 199 -57.14 -27.10 -16.10
C ILE A 199 -57.11 -27.37 -17.61
N ALA A 200 -56.02 -27.95 -18.12
CA ALA A 200 -55.84 -28.30 -19.52
C ALA A 200 -55.20 -29.70 -19.64
N SER A 201 -56.02 -30.71 -19.96
CA SER A 201 -55.62 -32.15 -19.97
C SER A 201 -54.60 -32.54 -21.06
N ASN A 202 -54.17 -31.58 -21.87
CA ASN A 202 -53.20 -31.70 -22.96
C ASN A 202 -51.90 -30.92 -22.71
N ALA A 203 -51.73 -30.25 -21.56
CA ALA A 203 -50.47 -29.56 -21.23
C ALA A 203 -49.29 -30.56 -21.26
N GLY A 204 -48.20 -30.23 -21.97
CA GLY A 204 -47.05 -31.14 -22.15
C GLY A 204 -47.24 -32.27 -23.17
N ASP A 205 -48.36 -32.35 -23.87
CA ASP A 205 -48.49 -33.29 -24.99
C ASP A 205 -47.62 -32.84 -26.19
N VAL A 206 -46.92 -33.80 -26.81
CA VAL A 206 -46.07 -33.61 -28.00
C VAL A 206 -46.61 -34.45 -29.15
N TRP A 207 -46.86 -33.81 -30.30
CA TRP A 207 -47.54 -34.40 -31.45
C TRP A 207 -46.72 -34.28 -32.73
N ILE A 208 -46.32 -35.42 -33.30
CA ILE A 208 -45.43 -35.50 -34.47
C ILE A 208 -46.20 -35.90 -35.73
N ASN A 209 -45.93 -35.24 -36.87
CA ASN A 209 -46.56 -35.59 -38.14
C ASN A 209 -45.88 -36.82 -38.77
N SER A 210 -46.45 -38.01 -38.58
CA SER A 210 -45.90 -39.27 -39.09
C SER A 210 -46.16 -39.52 -40.57
N SER A 211 -46.73 -38.56 -41.32
CA SER A 211 -46.78 -38.63 -42.79
C SER A 211 -45.43 -38.27 -43.44
N LEU A 212 -44.54 -37.61 -42.68
CA LEU A 212 -43.26 -37.09 -43.15
C LEU A 212 -42.13 -38.11 -42.89
N SER A 213 -41.33 -38.43 -43.91
CA SER A 213 -40.34 -39.51 -43.86
C SER A 213 -39.27 -39.31 -42.78
N TYR A 214 -38.79 -38.08 -42.58
CA TYR A 214 -37.82 -37.76 -41.53
C TYR A 214 -38.38 -37.92 -40.11
N ASN A 215 -39.69 -37.78 -39.92
CA ASN A 215 -40.36 -38.01 -38.64
C ASN A 215 -40.62 -39.49 -38.35
N GLN A 216 -40.75 -40.33 -39.38
CA GLN A 216 -40.93 -41.79 -39.21
C GLN A 216 -39.64 -42.49 -38.77
N ASN A 217 -38.50 -42.00 -39.27
CA ASN A 217 -37.16 -42.51 -38.99
C ASN A 217 -36.22 -41.34 -38.64
N PRO A 218 -36.39 -40.72 -37.45
CA PRO A 218 -35.46 -39.71 -36.96
C PRO A 218 -34.08 -40.33 -36.72
N VAL A 219 -33.04 -39.53 -36.97
CA VAL A 219 -31.62 -39.89 -36.79
C VAL A 219 -30.85 -38.65 -36.31
N ILE A 220 -29.79 -38.86 -35.53
CA ILE A 220 -28.86 -37.81 -35.13
C ILE A 220 -28.39 -37.00 -36.36
N LEU A 221 -28.31 -35.68 -36.20
CA LEU A 221 -28.07 -34.65 -37.24
C LEU A 221 -29.17 -34.48 -38.31
N GLY A 222 -30.21 -35.33 -38.32
CA GLY A 222 -31.34 -35.22 -39.23
C GLY A 222 -32.51 -34.39 -38.67
N TYR A 223 -33.27 -33.73 -39.55
CA TYR A 223 -34.33 -32.80 -39.14
C TYR A 223 -35.39 -33.40 -38.20
N GLY A 224 -35.73 -34.69 -38.35
CA GLY A 224 -36.67 -35.36 -37.45
C GLY A 224 -36.18 -35.53 -36.01
N GLN A 225 -34.85 -35.50 -35.77
CA GLN A 225 -34.28 -35.44 -34.42
C GLN A 225 -34.40 -34.02 -33.86
N GLN A 226 -34.05 -32.99 -34.65
CA GLN A 226 -34.20 -31.59 -34.23
C GLN A 226 -35.66 -31.28 -33.88
N VAL A 227 -36.63 -31.77 -34.66
CA VAL A 227 -38.06 -31.63 -34.38
C VAL A 227 -38.43 -32.24 -33.02
N LEU A 228 -37.93 -33.41 -32.66
CA LEU A 228 -38.20 -33.99 -31.33
C LEU A 228 -37.59 -33.14 -30.20
N THR A 229 -36.36 -32.66 -30.35
CA THR A 229 -35.69 -31.81 -29.36
C THR A 229 -36.40 -30.45 -29.19
N HIS A 230 -36.79 -29.82 -30.29
CA HIS A 230 -37.58 -28.58 -30.36
C HIS A 230 -38.94 -28.68 -29.65
N GLU A 231 -39.71 -29.72 -29.97
CA GLU A 231 -41.05 -29.90 -29.38
C GLU A 231 -40.99 -30.29 -27.90
N ILE A 232 -39.90 -30.92 -27.44
CA ILE A 232 -39.62 -31.09 -26.02
C ILE A 232 -39.28 -29.74 -25.37
N GLY A 233 -38.51 -28.86 -26.04
CA GLY A 233 -38.27 -27.49 -25.58
C GLY A 233 -39.58 -26.72 -25.36
N HIS A 234 -40.52 -26.81 -26.30
CA HIS A 234 -41.89 -26.32 -26.10
C HIS A 234 -42.60 -26.97 -24.91
N ALA A 235 -42.58 -28.30 -24.80
CA ALA A 235 -43.18 -29.00 -23.68
C ALA A 235 -42.51 -28.69 -22.32
N LEU A 236 -41.29 -28.13 -22.31
CA LEU A 236 -40.58 -27.62 -21.12
C LEU A 236 -40.82 -26.14 -20.82
N GLY A 237 -41.31 -25.34 -21.78
CA GLY A 237 -41.68 -23.94 -21.59
C GLY A 237 -41.01 -22.91 -22.51
N LEU A 238 -40.07 -23.35 -23.35
CA LEU A 238 -39.42 -22.50 -24.34
C LEU A 238 -40.41 -22.13 -25.46
N ARG A 239 -40.25 -20.95 -26.06
CA ARG A 239 -41.00 -20.49 -27.23
C ARG A 239 -40.06 -20.34 -28.43
N HIS A 240 -40.62 -20.15 -29.63
CA HIS A 240 -39.83 -19.59 -30.72
C HIS A 240 -39.23 -18.24 -30.29
N PRO A 241 -38.02 -17.89 -30.74
CA PRO A 241 -37.37 -16.59 -30.45
C PRO A 241 -38.28 -15.36 -30.65
N ALA A 242 -39.11 -15.34 -31.68
CA ALA A 242 -40.13 -14.32 -31.92
C ALA A 242 -41.55 -14.91 -32.01
N ASP A 243 -42.57 -14.07 -32.20
CA ASP A 243 -43.99 -14.48 -32.25
C ASP A 243 -44.44 -14.90 -33.68
N TYR A 244 -43.67 -15.77 -34.33
CA TYR A 244 -44.07 -16.48 -35.57
C TYR A 244 -44.54 -17.91 -35.29
N ASN A 245 -45.38 -18.48 -36.16
CA ASN A 245 -45.79 -19.88 -36.11
C ASN A 245 -46.26 -20.37 -37.50
N ALA A 246 -45.97 -21.63 -37.85
CA ALA A 246 -46.26 -22.22 -39.16
C ALA A 246 -47.77 -22.32 -39.43
N SER A 247 -48.31 -21.43 -40.27
CA SER A 247 -49.74 -21.39 -40.63
C SER A 247 -49.96 -21.38 -42.15
N GLU A 248 -51.05 -22.00 -42.60
CA GLU A 248 -51.39 -22.07 -44.02
C GLU A 248 -51.48 -20.68 -44.67
N GLY A 249 -50.74 -20.48 -45.76
CA GLY A 249 -50.72 -19.24 -46.55
C GLY A 249 -49.71 -18.16 -46.12
N ASN A 250 -49.07 -18.29 -44.96
CA ASN A 250 -48.04 -17.33 -44.51
C ASN A 250 -46.62 -17.81 -44.85
N SER A 251 -45.76 -16.89 -45.32
CA SER A 251 -44.37 -17.16 -45.69
C SER A 251 -43.42 -16.58 -44.64
N ILE A 252 -43.12 -17.38 -43.62
CA ILE A 252 -42.22 -17.00 -42.52
C ILE A 252 -40.77 -16.95 -43.03
N THR A 253 -40.05 -15.88 -42.72
CA THR A 253 -38.73 -15.55 -43.26
C THR A 253 -37.91 -14.73 -42.25
N TYR A 254 -36.63 -15.06 -42.06
CA TYR A 254 -35.74 -14.31 -41.15
C TYR A 254 -35.79 -12.80 -41.40
N ALA A 255 -35.81 -12.40 -42.68
CA ALA A 255 -35.91 -11.01 -43.11
C ALA A 255 -37.09 -10.23 -42.49
N ASN A 256 -38.27 -10.85 -42.34
CA ASN A 256 -39.50 -10.17 -41.89
C ASN A 256 -39.93 -10.54 -40.46
N ASP A 257 -39.58 -11.73 -39.99
CA ASP A 257 -40.20 -12.36 -38.82
C ASP A 257 -39.25 -12.54 -37.62
N ALA A 258 -37.93 -12.50 -37.82
CA ALA A 258 -36.94 -12.55 -36.74
C ALA A 258 -36.79 -11.20 -36.03
N THR A 259 -36.91 -11.15 -34.70
CA THR A 259 -36.87 -9.89 -33.93
C THR A 259 -35.47 -9.47 -33.45
N TYR A 260 -34.51 -10.39 -33.39
CA TYR A 260 -33.10 -10.13 -33.08
C TYR A 260 -32.18 -10.88 -34.05
N PHE A 261 -30.88 -10.58 -34.04
CA PHE A 261 -29.92 -11.14 -34.99
C PHE A 261 -29.79 -12.66 -34.84
N GLU A 262 -29.61 -13.13 -33.60
CA GLU A 262 -29.30 -14.51 -33.21
C GLU A 262 -30.51 -15.47 -33.25
N ASP A 263 -31.66 -15.04 -33.78
CA ASP A 263 -32.79 -15.91 -34.11
C ASP A 263 -32.45 -16.78 -35.33
N SER A 264 -31.61 -17.79 -35.11
CA SER A 264 -31.18 -18.76 -36.11
C SER A 264 -30.85 -20.11 -35.45
N ARG A 265 -30.83 -21.16 -36.27
CA ARG A 265 -30.44 -22.52 -35.85
C ARG A 265 -28.94 -22.68 -35.53
N GLN A 266 -28.16 -21.60 -35.55
CA GLN A 266 -26.83 -21.56 -34.96
C GLN A 266 -26.90 -21.47 -33.43
N PHE A 267 -27.81 -20.66 -32.89
CA PHE A 267 -27.90 -20.35 -31.46
C PHE A 267 -28.98 -21.15 -30.73
N THR A 268 -30.09 -21.49 -31.42
CA THR A 268 -31.25 -22.15 -30.80
C THR A 268 -32.00 -23.10 -31.75
N VAL A 269 -32.31 -24.32 -31.28
CA VAL A 269 -33.18 -25.26 -32.00
C VAL A 269 -34.63 -24.79 -32.05
N MET A 270 -35.01 -23.80 -31.23
CA MET A 270 -36.34 -23.18 -31.25
C MET A 270 -36.54 -22.24 -32.46
N SER A 271 -35.48 -21.86 -33.18
CA SER A 271 -35.61 -21.03 -34.39
C SER A 271 -36.08 -21.82 -35.62
N TYR A 272 -36.85 -21.17 -36.48
CA TYR A 272 -37.20 -21.68 -37.80
C TYR A 272 -36.15 -21.35 -38.88
N PHE A 273 -35.20 -20.47 -38.59
CA PHE A 273 -34.28 -19.91 -39.59
C PHE A 273 -32.95 -20.66 -39.66
N SER A 274 -32.36 -20.72 -40.86
CA SER A 274 -31.05 -21.35 -41.06
C SER A 274 -29.96 -20.58 -40.34
N GLU A 275 -29.01 -21.31 -39.80
CA GLU A 275 -27.69 -20.89 -39.30
C GLU A 275 -26.99 -19.87 -40.23
N ARG A 276 -27.19 -20.00 -41.54
CA ARG A 276 -26.64 -19.12 -42.59
C ARG A 276 -27.19 -17.70 -42.61
N ASN A 277 -28.18 -17.36 -41.77
CA ASN A 277 -28.62 -15.98 -41.58
C ASN A 277 -27.71 -15.19 -40.60
N THR A 278 -26.83 -15.89 -39.90
CA THR A 278 -25.91 -15.37 -38.86
C THR A 278 -24.48 -15.86 -39.01
N GLY A 279 -24.09 -16.32 -40.21
CA GLY A 279 -22.72 -16.70 -40.57
C GLY A 279 -22.37 -18.18 -40.42
N GLY A 280 -23.11 -18.94 -39.60
CA GLY A 280 -22.91 -20.39 -39.49
C GLY A 280 -23.16 -21.12 -40.82
N ASP A 281 -22.47 -22.25 -41.02
CA ASP A 281 -22.81 -23.23 -42.05
C ASP A 281 -22.57 -24.65 -41.53
N PHE A 282 -23.66 -25.39 -41.32
CA PHE A 282 -23.63 -26.77 -40.87
C PHE A 282 -23.49 -27.78 -42.03
N GLY A 283 -23.60 -27.29 -43.27
CA GLY A 283 -23.65 -28.08 -44.49
C GLY A 283 -25.05 -28.58 -44.84
N SER A 284 -25.19 -29.09 -46.06
CA SER A 284 -26.48 -29.52 -46.63
C SER A 284 -27.26 -30.51 -45.74
N GLN A 285 -28.46 -30.10 -45.31
CA GLN A 285 -29.47 -30.95 -44.64
C GLN A 285 -29.03 -31.53 -43.28
N ARG A 286 -28.19 -30.79 -42.55
CA ARG A 286 -27.76 -31.12 -41.18
C ARG A 286 -28.36 -30.13 -40.18
N TYR A 287 -28.64 -30.62 -38.97
CA TYR A 287 -29.37 -29.89 -37.93
C TYR A 287 -28.85 -30.33 -36.56
N SER A 288 -28.86 -29.47 -35.54
CA SER A 288 -28.51 -29.92 -34.18
C SER A 288 -29.47 -31.00 -33.69
N ALA A 289 -28.93 -32.05 -33.07
CA ALA A 289 -29.70 -33.08 -32.38
C ALA A 289 -30.09 -32.69 -30.94
N VAL A 290 -29.44 -31.66 -30.39
CA VAL A 290 -29.41 -31.30 -28.96
C VAL A 290 -29.64 -29.80 -28.76
N PRO A 291 -29.94 -29.33 -27.53
CA PRO A 291 -29.94 -27.92 -27.20
C PRO A 291 -28.64 -27.21 -27.65
N LEU A 292 -28.78 -26.00 -28.18
CA LEU A 292 -27.70 -25.10 -28.55
C LEU A 292 -27.54 -24.00 -27.47
N LEU A 293 -26.59 -23.08 -27.67
CA LEU A 293 -26.15 -22.08 -26.68
C LEU A 293 -27.32 -21.36 -25.96
N ASP A 294 -28.25 -20.78 -26.72
CA ASP A 294 -29.36 -20.00 -26.16
C ASP A 294 -30.48 -20.92 -25.61
N ASP A 295 -30.56 -22.18 -26.07
CA ASP A 295 -31.48 -23.20 -25.53
C ASP A 295 -31.03 -23.68 -24.15
N ILE A 296 -29.72 -23.86 -23.95
CA ILE A 296 -29.12 -24.27 -22.67
C ILE A 296 -29.42 -23.19 -21.64
N ALA A 297 -29.06 -21.94 -21.91
CA ALA A 297 -29.35 -20.82 -21.02
C ALA A 297 -30.87 -20.67 -20.76
N ALA A 298 -31.73 -20.91 -21.76
CA ALA A 298 -33.18 -20.92 -21.59
C ALA A 298 -33.69 -22.04 -20.66
N ALA A 299 -33.21 -23.28 -20.82
CA ALA A 299 -33.59 -24.40 -19.95
C ALA A 299 -33.05 -24.25 -18.52
N GLN A 300 -31.80 -23.79 -18.37
CA GLN A 300 -31.18 -23.49 -17.08
C GLN A 300 -31.90 -22.34 -16.37
N ARG A 301 -32.36 -21.30 -17.09
CA ARG A 301 -33.22 -20.25 -16.51
C ARG A 301 -34.56 -20.81 -15.99
N LEU A 302 -35.14 -21.85 -16.61
CA LEU A 302 -36.41 -22.45 -16.15
C LEU A 302 -36.24 -23.49 -15.03
N TYR A 303 -35.16 -24.27 -15.03
CA TYR A 303 -34.98 -25.45 -14.15
C TYR A 303 -33.65 -25.54 -13.37
N GLY A 304 -32.70 -24.64 -13.62
CA GLY A 304 -31.38 -24.59 -13.00
C GLY A 304 -30.34 -25.42 -13.76
N ALA A 305 -29.06 -25.02 -13.69
CA ALA A 305 -27.95 -25.70 -14.35
C ALA A 305 -27.60 -27.05 -13.68
N ASN A 306 -27.32 -28.07 -14.49
CA ASN A 306 -27.04 -29.41 -13.95
C ASN A 306 -25.56 -29.56 -13.56
N MET A 307 -25.24 -29.15 -12.32
CA MET A 307 -23.92 -29.26 -11.71
C MET A 307 -23.52 -30.71 -11.32
N THR A 308 -24.17 -31.74 -11.88
CA THR A 308 -23.80 -33.16 -11.71
C THR A 308 -23.44 -33.84 -13.03
N THR A 309 -23.53 -33.12 -14.15
CA THR A 309 -23.14 -33.61 -15.46
C THR A 309 -21.64 -33.48 -15.64
N ARG A 310 -20.96 -34.61 -15.89
CA ARG A 310 -19.56 -34.68 -16.37
C ARG A 310 -18.47 -34.03 -15.50
N THR A 311 -18.72 -33.91 -14.18
CA THR A 311 -17.82 -33.32 -13.16
C THR A 311 -16.43 -34.00 -12.98
N GLY A 312 -15.61 -34.10 -14.03
CA GLY A 312 -14.30 -34.73 -14.08
C GLY A 312 -13.88 -35.08 -15.52
N ASP A 313 -12.58 -34.89 -15.78
CA ASP A 313 -11.85 -34.90 -17.05
C ASP A 313 -12.59 -35.52 -18.26
N THR A 314 -13.26 -34.67 -19.03
CA THR A 314 -14.05 -35.05 -20.21
C THR A 314 -13.41 -34.60 -21.52
N VAL A 315 -13.20 -35.57 -22.42
CA VAL A 315 -12.82 -35.33 -23.81
C VAL A 315 -14.09 -35.26 -24.68
N TYR A 316 -14.12 -34.26 -25.56
CA TYR A 316 -15.14 -34.00 -26.57
C TYR A 316 -14.54 -34.10 -27.97
N GLY A 317 -15.32 -34.55 -28.97
CA GLY A 317 -14.83 -34.75 -30.34
C GLY A 317 -14.24 -36.14 -30.54
N PHE A 318 -13.00 -36.22 -31.02
CA PHE A 318 -12.26 -37.48 -31.12
C PHE A 318 -11.94 -38.00 -29.71
N ASN A 319 -11.71 -39.32 -29.60
CA ASN A 319 -11.39 -40.01 -28.34
C ASN A 319 -12.40 -39.78 -27.17
N SER A 320 -13.56 -39.18 -27.46
CA SER A 320 -14.53 -38.63 -26.51
C SER A 320 -14.89 -39.57 -25.35
N THR A 321 -14.76 -39.06 -24.13
CA THR A 321 -15.18 -39.70 -22.88
C THR A 321 -16.55 -39.23 -22.40
N ALA A 322 -17.12 -38.18 -23.01
CA ALA A 322 -18.39 -37.52 -22.65
C ALA A 322 -19.66 -38.41 -22.68
N ALA A 323 -19.51 -39.72 -22.96
CA ALA A 323 -20.51 -40.79 -22.94
C ALA A 323 -21.76 -40.63 -23.84
N GLN A 324 -21.93 -39.49 -24.52
CA GLN A 324 -23.09 -39.20 -25.37
C GLN A 324 -22.74 -39.26 -26.87
N PRO A 325 -23.63 -39.80 -27.73
CA PRO A 325 -23.31 -40.07 -29.14
C PRO A 325 -23.16 -38.83 -30.02
N TRP A 326 -23.62 -37.65 -29.57
CA TRP A 326 -23.56 -36.40 -30.33
C TRP A 326 -22.22 -35.65 -30.19
N PHE A 327 -21.42 -35.96 -29.16
CA PHE A 327 -20.07 -35.41 -28.98
C PHE A 327 -18.98 -36.19 -29.72
N ASN A 328 -19.29 -37.37 -30.28
CA ASN A 328 -18.27 -38.34 -30.72
C ASN A 328 -17.89 -38.19 -32.21
N ALA A 329 -16.68 -37.69 -32.48
CA ALA A 329 -16.03 -37.84 -33.78
C ALA A 329 -15.36 -39.22 -33.90
N ASN A 330 -15.62 -39.93 -34.99
CA ASN A 330 -15.19 -41.32 -35.22
C ASN A 330 -14.25 -41.46 -36.44
N ASN A 331 -14.03 -40.38 -37.19
CA ASN A 331 -13.20 -40.25 -38.40
C ASN A 331 -13.27 -38.80 -38.92
N SER A 332 -12.36 -38.40 -39.82
CA SER A 332 -12.28 -37.06 -40.43
C SER A 332 -13.52 -36.58 -41.22
N SER A 333 -14.51 -37.44 -41.46
CA SER A 333 -15.80 -37.08 -42.08
C SER A 333 -16.96 -37.02 -41.07
N SER A 334 -16.65 -37.09 -39.76
CA SER A 334 -17.64 -36.90 -38.70
C SER A 334 -18.14 -35.47 -38.68
N VAL A 335 -19.39 -35.27 -38.26
CA VAL A 335 -20.04 -33.97 -38.20
C VAL A 335 -20.42 -33.71 -36.75
N LEU A 336 -19.92 -32.62 -36.19
CA LEU A 336 -20.23 -32.17 -34.84
C LEU A 336 -21.13 -30.93 -34.93
N ILE A 337 -22.27 -30.96 -34.24
CA ILE A 337 -23.17 -29.80 -34.06
C ILE A 337 -23.70 -29.87 -32.63
N PHE A 338 -23.14 -29.08 -31.73
CA PHE A 338 -23.53 -29.02 -30.31
C PHE A 338 -23.07 -27.73 -29.64
N ALA A 339 -23.70 -27.40 -28.51
CA ALA A 339 -23.08 -26.57 -27.47
C ALA A 339 -22.68 -27.49 -26.30
N VAL A 340 -21.49 -27.28 -25.73
CA VAL A 340 -20.99 -28.01 -24.56
C VAL A 340 -21.62 -27.43 -23.31
N TRP A 341 -22.13 -28.29 -22.44
CA TRP A 341 -22.31 -27.98 -21.01
C TRP A 341 -21.46 -28.98 -20.25
N ASP A 342 -20.55 -28.46 -19.43
CA ASP A 342 -19.88 -29.23 -18.40
C ASP A 342 -20.00 -28.52 -17.05
N ALA A 343 -19.80 -29.27 -15.97
CA ALA A 343 -19.88 -28.78 -14.60
C ALA A 343 -18.51 -28.77 -13.88
N GLY A 344 -17.42 -29.05 -14.61
CA GLY A 344 -16.03 -28.83 -14.20
C GLY A 344 -15.20 -30.12 -14.17
N GLY A 345 -13.92 -30.00 -14.54
CA GLY A 345 -12.97 -31.09 -14.67
C GLY A 345 -11.64 -30.53 -15.16
N VAL A 346 -10.89 -31.32 -15.92
CA VAL A 346 -9.88 -30.80 -16.86
C VAL A 346 -10.24 -31.35 -18.25
N ASP A 347 -10.99 -30.56 -19.00
CA ASP A 347 -11.77 -30.98 -20.17
C ASP A 347 -11.07 -30.62 -21.49
N THR A 348 -11.31 -31.41 -22.54
CA THR A 348 -10.58 -31.29 -23.82
C THR A 348 -11.49 -31.27 -25.04
N LEU A 349 -11.35 -30.26 -25.90
CA LEU A 349 -11.83 -30.30 -27.28
C LEU A 349 -10.78 -30.99 -28.19
N ASP A 350 -10.93 -32.30 -28.40
CA ASP A 350 -10.06 -33.08 -29.30
C ASP A 350 -10.61 -33.08 -30.73
N PHE A 351 -10.02 -32.25 -31.59
CA PHE A 351 -10.34 -32.17 -33.02
C PHE A 351 -9.20 -32.67 -33.91
N SER A 352 -8.27 -33.45 -33.35
CA SER A 352 -7.04 -33.98 -33.99
C SER A 352 -7.24 -34.80 -35.26
N GLY A 353 -8.41 -35.42 -35.43
CA GLY A 353 -8.72 -36.25 -36.59
C GLY A 353 -9.24 -35.48 -37.82
N TYR A 354 -9.25 -34.15 -37.81
CA TYR A 354 -9.61 -33.32 -38.97
C TYR A 354 -8.38 -32.82 -39.73
N ALA A 355 -8.56 -32.51 -41.02
CA ALA A 355 -7.52 -32.11 -41.97
C ALA A 355 -8.02 -30.96 -42.86
N GLN A 356 -8.68 -30.00 -42.22
CA GLN A 356 -9.23 -28.77 -42.78
C GLN A 356 -9.04 -27.68 -41.72
N THR A 357 -8.52 -26.49 -42.07
CA THR A 357 -8.39 -25.35 -41.14
C THR A 357 -9.60 -25.19 -40.22
N GLN A 358 -9.31 -25.08 -38.92
CA GLN A 358 -10.26 -24.95 -37.83
C GLN A 358 -10.08 -23.62 -37.08
N THR A 359 -11.10 -23.23 -36.33
CA THR A 359 -11.00 -22.21 -35.29
C THR A 359 -11.57 -22.82 -34.03
N ILE A 360 -10.75 -22.98 -33.01
CA ILE A 360 -11.12 -23.56 -31.72
C ILE A 360 -11.03 -22.44 -30.70
N ASP A 361 -12.15 -22.13 -30.05
CA ASP A 361 -12.29 -21.01 -29.12
C ASP A 361 -12.86 -21.57 -27.81
N LEU A 362 -12.08 -21.49 -26.74
CA LEU A 362 -12.38 -22.11 -25.44
C LEU A 362 -13.16 -21.17 -24.49
N ARG A 363 -13.45 -19.93 -24.88
CA ARG A 363 -14.22 -18.97 -24.09
C ARG A 363 -15.69 -19.37 -23.97
N GLN A 364 -16.31 -19.09 -22.82
CA GLN A 364 -17.74 -19.40 -22.65
C GLN A 364 -18.60 -18.62 -23.67
N GLY A 365 -19.58 -19.29 -24.28
CA GLY A 365 -20.48 -18.68 -25.27
C GLY A 365 -19.85 -18.31 -26.62
N ALA A 366 -18.57 -18.62 -26.85
CA ALA A 366 -17.93 -18.50 -28.16
C ALA A 366 -18.29 -19.67 -29.09
N PHE A 367 -18.11 -19.46 -30.40
CA PHE A 367 -18.33 -20.45 -31.45
C PHE A 367 -17.01 -20.85 -32.12
N SER A 368 -16.84 -22.16 -32.28
CA SER A 368 -15.74 -22.80 -33.00
C SER A 368 -16.16 -23.28 -34.40
N ASN A 369 -15.21 -23.22 -35.34
CA ASN A 369 -15.30 -23.72 -36.71
C ASN A 369 -14.58 -25.07 -36.79
N VAL A 370 -15.31 -26.18 -36.80
CA VAL A 370 -14.75 -27.52 -36.55
C VAL A 370 -15.07 -28.49 -37.69
N GLY A 371 -14.04 -29.19 -38.19
CA GLY A 371 -14.21 -30.22 -39.23
C GLY A 371 -14.65 -29.70 -40.61
N GLY A 372 -14.29 -28.46 -40.95
CA GLY A 372 -14.70 -27.82 -42.21
C GLY A 372 -16.16 -27.36 -42.23
N LEU A 373 -16.68 -27.00 -41.07
CA LEU A 373 -17.97 -26.32 -40.85
C LEU A 373 -17.74 -24.99 -40.12
N THR A 374 -18.74 -24.12 -40.14
CA THR A 374 -18.66 -22.77 -39.56
C THR A 374 -19.66 -22.60 -38.44
N GLY A 375 -19.21 -22.11 -37.27
CA GLY A 375 -20.04 -21.83 -36.10
C GLY A 375 -20.81 -23.04 -35.55
N ASN A 376 -20.23 -24.24 -35.61
CA ASN A 376 -20.92 -25.51 -35.38
C ASN A 376 -20.67 -26.15 -34.01
N VAL A 377 -19.62 -25.76 -33.31
CA VAL A 377 -19.38 -26.11 -31.90
C VAL A 377 -19.40 -24.82 -31.09
N ALA A 378 -19.92 -24.87 -29.86
CA ALA A 378 -19.90 -23.77 -28.91
C ALA A 378 -19.72 -24.28 -27.48
N ILE A 379 -19.37 -23.41 -26.54
CA ILE A 379 -19.36 -23.68 -25.09
C ILE A 379 -20.50 -22.89 -24.45
N ALA A 380 -21.23 -23.46 -23.49
CA ALA A 380 -22.31 -22.75 -22.79
C ALA A 380 -21.77 -21.79 -21.73
N LEU A 381 -22.54 -20.75 -21.38
CA LEU A 381 -22.20 -19.89 -20.25
C LEU A 381 -22.13 -20.69 -18.94
N GLY A 382 -21.07 -20.47 -18.15
CA GLY A 382 -20.82 -21.18 -16.89
C GLY A 382 -20.19 -22.57 -17.04
N ALA A 383 -19.76 -22.96 -18.25
CA ALA A 383 -18.89 -24.11 -18.47
C ALA A 383 -17.50 -23.62 -18.92
N VAL A 384 -16.45 -24.13 -18.28
CA VAL A 384 -15.04 -23.91 -18.65
C VAL A 384 -14.54 -25.17 -19.37
N ILE A 385 -13.62 -25.03 -20.33
CA ILE A 385 -12.94 -26.13 -21.00
C ILE A 385 -11.48 -25.71 -21.18
N GLU A 386 -10.52 -26.46 -20.64
CA GLU A 386 -9.14 -26.01 -20.46
C GLU A 386 -8.20 -26.44 -21.61
N ASN A 387 -8.59 -27.37 -22.47
CA ASN A 387 -7.66 -27.99 -23.42
C ASN A 387 -8.21 -28.03 -24.86
N ALA A 388 -7.36 -27.77 -25.85
CA ALA A 388 -7.71 -27.86 -27.27
C ALA A 388 -6.64 -28.60 -28.08
N ILE A 389 -7.09 -29.45 -29.00
CA ILE A 389 -6.21 -30.20 -29.92
C ILE A 389 -6.67 -29.96 -31.36
N GLY A 390 -5.85 -29.20 -32.11
CA GLY A 390 -5.97 -28.93 -33.54
C GLY A 390 -5.66 -30.12 -34.43
N GLY A 391 -5.95 -29.98 -35.72
CA GLY A 391 -5.97 -31.05 -36.73
C GLY A 391 -4.63 -31.29 -37.45
N SER A 392 -4.67 -31.27 -38.78
CA SER A 392 -3.49 -31.45 -39.65
C SER A 392 -3.45 -30.45 -40.82
N ASP A 393 -3.98 -29.25 -40.59
CA ASP A 393 -3.97 -28.10 -41.49
C ASP A 393 -3.75 -26.85 -40.61
N ALA A 394 -3.51 -25.67 -41.19
CA ALA A 394 -3.24 -24.48 -40.39
C ALA A 394 -4.48 -24.06 -39.57
N ASP A 395 -4.43 -24.25 -38.25
CA ASP A 395 -5.53 -24.03 -37.30
C ASP A 395 -5.33 -22.77 -36.43
N ARG A 396 -6.41 -22.22 -35.88
CA ARG A 396 -6.39 -21.14 -34.87
C ARG A 396 -6.99 -21.65 -33.57
N LEU A 397 -6.18 -21.73 -32.52
CA LEU A 397 -6.56 -22.08 -31.16
C LEU A 397 -6.57 -20.79 -30.32
N ILE A 398 -7.65 -20.57 -29.58
CA ILE A 398 -7.85 -19.45 -28.65
C ILE A 398 -8.31 -20.05 -27.32
N GLY A 399 -7.56 -19.80 -26.26
CA GLY A 399 -7.92 -20.22 -24.91
C GLY A 399 -8.90 -19.26 -24.20
N ASN A 400 -8.95 -19.33 -22.87
CA ASN A 400 -9.89 -18.58 -22.03
C ASN A 400 -9.19 -17.84 -20.87
N SER A 401 -9.65 -18.00 -19.62
CA SER A 401 -9.00 -17.43 -18.43
C SER A 401 -8.45 -18.47 -17.44
N ALA A 402 -8.59 -19.76 -17.74
CA ALA A 402 -7.99 -20.84 -16.98
C ALA A 402 -6.66 -21.28 -17.62
N ASN A 403 -5.76 -21.92 -16.86
CA ASN A 403 -4.50 -22.46 -17.39
C ASN A 403 -4.76 -23.49 -18.50
N ASN A 404 -4.51 -23.15 -19.77
CA ASN A 404 -4.87 -23.96 -20.93
C ASN A 404 -3.72 -24.83 -21.46
N VAL A 405 -4.07 -25.97 -22.05
CA VAL A 405 -3.14 -26.82 -22.80
C VAL A 405 -3.55 -26.89 -24.27
N LEU A 406 -2.76 -26.24 -25.12
CA LEU A 406 -3.09 -26.00 -26.53
C LEU A 406 -2.13 -26.77 -27.44
N THR A 407 -2.66 -27.62 -28.32
CA THR A 407 -1.87 -28.49 -29.20
C THR A 407 -2.29 -28.28 -30.66
N GLY A 408 -1.51 -27.54 -31.45
CA GLY A 408 -1.81 -27.34 -32.89
C GLY A 408 -1.67 -28.62 -33.73
N ASN A 409 -0.77 -29.52 -33.32
CA ASN A 409 -0.29 -30.71 -34.04
C ASN A 409 0.55 -30.42 -35.30
N ALA A 410 -0.07 -30.10 -36.43
CA ALA A 410 0.65 -29.96 -37.70
C ALA A 410 -0.06 -29.04 -38.69
N GLY A 411 0.49 -27.85 -38.90
CA GLY A 411 -0.07 -26.83 -39.78
C GLY A 411 0.89 -25.66 -39.94
N ASN A 412 0.42 -24.46 -39.63
CA ASN A 412 1.22 -23.27 -39.35
C ASN A 412 0.36 -22.45 -38.40
N ASP A 413 0.31 -22.91 -37.15
CA ASP A 413 -0.86 -22.70 -36.33
C ASP A 413 -0.79 -21.38 -35.57
N PHE A 414 -1.93 -20.77 -35.29
CA PHE A 414 -2.01 -19.63 -34.39
C PHE A 414 -2.52 -20.09 -33.03
N ILE A 415 -1.77 -19.81 -31.96
CA ILE A 415 -2.13 -20.15 -30.59
C ILE A 415 -2.16 -18.87 -29.75
N ASP A 416 -3.32 -18.57 -29.19
CA ASP A 416 -3.56 -17.57 -28.14
C ASP A 416 -3.91 -18.34 -26.88
N GLY A 417 -3.13 -18.26 -25.80
CA GLY A 417 -3.50 -18.86 -24.52
C GLY A 417 -4.62 -18.05 -23.84
N GLY A 418 -4.34 -16.77 -23.59
CA GLY A 418 -5.35 -15.81 -23.16
C GLY A 418 -4.98 -15.16 -21.84
N LEU A 419 -5.57 -15.65 -20.74
CA LEU A 419 -5.21 -15.32 -19.35
C LEU A 419 -5.05 -16.62 -18.56
N GLY A 420 -4.20 -16.58 -17.52
CA GLY A 420 -3.79 -17.75 -16.75
C GLY A 420 -2.33 -18.09 -17.01
N SER A 421 -2.00 -19.38 -17.00
CA SER A 421 -0.66 -19.89 -17.26
C SER A 421 -0.71 -21.02 -18.30
N ASP A 422 -0.35 -20.68 -19.54
CA ASP A 422 -0.69 -21.49 -20.70
C ASP A 422 0.48 -22.33 -21.25
N THR A 423 0.15 -23.53 -21.72
CA THR A 423 1.12 -24.50 -22.26
C THR A 423 0.81 -24.87 -23.70
N ALA A 424 1.62 -24.39 -24.65
CA ALA A 424 1.61 -24.93 -26.01
C ALA A 424 2.40 -26.25 -26.09
N VAL A 425 1.85 -27.25 -26.79
CA VAL A 425 2.39 -28.62 -26.83
C VAL A 425 2.87 -29.01 -28.22
N PHE A 426 4.07 -29.60 -28.28
CA PHE A 426 4.77 -30.02 -29.49
C PHE A 426 5.16 -31.50 -29.37
N THR A 427 4.93 -32.31 -30.43
CA THR A 427 4.92 -33.79 -30.26
C THR A 427 6.31 -34.44 -30.28
N ARG A 428 7.37 -33.66 -30.52
CA ARG A 428 8.75 -34.14 -30.73
C ARG A 428 9.74 -33.54 -29.74
N ALA A 429 10.98 -33.97 -29.83
CA ALA A 429 12.07 -33.50 -28.98
C ALA A 429 12.37 -32.02 -29.25
N ARG A 430 12.65 -31.22 -28.21
CA ARG A 430 12.99 -29.79 -28.30
C ARG A 430 14.07 -29.50 -29.35
N SER A 431 15.02 -30.42 -29.54
CA SER A 431 16.10 -30.32 -30.53
C SER A 431 15.65 -30.33 -32.01
N GLU A 432 14.41 -30.71 -32.32
CA GLU A 432 13.84 -30.68 -33.68
C GLU A 432 13.24 -29.30 -34.06
N TYR A 433 13.18 -28.35 -33.11
CA TYR A 433 12.52 -27.04 -33.29
C TYR A 433 13.50 -25.86 -33.23
N THR A 434 13.27 -24.87 -34.09
CA THR A 434 13.77 -23.51 -33.92
C THR A 434 12.72 -22.69 -33.17
N ILE A 435 13.15 -21.81 -32.26
CA ILE A 435 12.26 -20.91 -31.52
C ILE A 435 12.81 -19.50 -31.66
N THR A 436 11.94 -18.54 -31.96
CA THR A 436 12.27 -17.11 -32.11
C THR A 436 11.27 -16.28 -31.33
N VAL A 437 11.75 -15.38 -30.46
CA VAL A 437 10.89 -14.47 -29.67
C VAL A 437 10.99 -13.06 -30.26
N ASN A 438 9.87 -12.41 -30.52
CA ASN A 438 9.78 -11.04 -31.08
C ASN A 438 8.72 -10.24 -30.30
N GLY A 439 9.11 -9.65 -29.17
CA GLY A 439 8.16 -9.07 -28.22
C GLY A 439 7.33 -10.17 -27.56
N GLN A 440 6.01 -9.96 -27.43
CA GLN A 440 5.06 -10.96 -26.90
C GLN A 440 4.76 -12.11 -27.87
N THR A 441 5.24 -12.06 -29.13
CA THR A 441 5.03 -13.14 -30.10
C THR A 441 6.20 -14.11 -30.12
N VAL A 442 5.91 -15.40 -29.89
CA VAL A 442 6.87 -16.49 -30.02
C VAL A 442 6.57 -17.27 -31.30
N THR A 443 7.58 -17.55 -32.11
CA THR A 443 7.47 -18.39 -33.30
C THR A 443 8.22 -19.69 -33.06
N VAL A 444 7.53 -20.82 -33.13
CA VAL A 444 8.11 -22.18 -33.05
C VAL A 444 8.10 -22.78 -34.46
N THR A 445 9.15 -23.51 -34.84
CA THR A 445 9.29 -23.99 -36.24
C THR A 445 10.00 -25.34 -36.31
N SER A 446 9.38 -26.31 -36.97
CA SER A 446 10.01 -27.59 -37.34
C SER A 446 9.73 -27.94 -38.81
N ILE A 447 10.50 -28.88 -39.35
CA ILE A 447 10.29 -29.40 -40.72
C ILE A 447 9.16 -30.45 -40.81
N ALA A 448 8.53 -30.79 -39.69
CA ALA A 448 7.64 -31.95 -39.57
C ALA A 448 6.23 -31.60 -39.07
N GLU A 449 6.09 -30.51 -38.33
CA GLU A 449 4.80 -30.02 -37.80
C GLU A 449 4.42 -28.70 -38.46
N GLY A 450 5.31 -27.69 -38.49
CA GLY A 450 5.00 -26.44 -39.17
C GLY A 450 5.82 -25.23 -38.71
N THR A 451 5.22 -24.06 -38.88
CA THR A 451 5.66 -22.76 -38.34
C THR A 451 4.53 -22.12 -37.57
N ASP A 452 4.58 -22.24 -36.25
CA ASP A 452 3.48 -21.90 -35.36
C ASP A 452 3.77 -20.56 -34.68
N THR A 453 2.73 -19.75 -34.53
CA THR A 453 2.78 -18.38 -33.99
C THR A 453 1.96 -18.32 -32.71
N LEU A 454 2.65 -18.04 -31.60
CA LEU A 454 2.10 -18.06 -30.26
C LEU A 454 2.10 -16.65 -29.69
N VAL A 455 1.05 -16.28 -28.97
CA VAL A 455 0.94 -15.09 -28.12
C VAL A 455 0.25 -15.50 -26.82
N ASN A 456 0.56 -14.83 -25.69
CA ASN A 456 -0.01 -15.16 -24.39
C ASN A 456 0.12 -16.66 -24.10
N VAL A 457 1.36 -17.17 -24.13
CA VAL A 457 1.71 -18.56 -23.83
C VAL A 457 3.04 -18.55 -23.09
N GLU A 458 3.02 -19.09 -21.88
CA GLU A 458 4.10 -18.96 -20.90
C GLU A 458 5.04 -20.16 -21.03
N PHE A 459 4.51 -21.34 -21.36
CA PHE A 459 5.24 -22.60 -21.43
C PHE A 459 5.13 -23.31 -22.78
N LEU A 460 6.25 -23.91 -23.20
CA LEU A 460 6.38 -24.72 -24.42
C LEU A 460 6.79 -26.14 -24.03
N ARG A 461 5.88 -27.10 -24.17
CA ARG A 461 6.06 -28.50 -23.78
C ARG A 461 6.40 -29.38 -24.98
N PHE A 462 7.64 -29.87 -25.02
CA PHE A 462 8.16 -30.81 -26.01
C PHE A 462 8.12 -32.24 -25.45
N SER A 463 8.37 -33.25 -26.30
CA SER A 463 8.30 -34.67 -25.89
C SER A 463 9.40 -35.09 -24.90
N ASP A 464 10.41 -34.24 -24.68
CA ASP A 464 11.58 -34.49 -23.83
C ASP A 464 11.77 -33.44 -22.70
N GLN A 465 11.15 -32.27 -22.79
CA GLN A 465 11.23 -31.20 -21.77
C GLN A 465 10.15 -30.11 -21.96
N THR A 466 9.77 -29.43 -20.88
CA THR A 466 9.08 -28.12 -20.92
C THR A 466 10.12 -26.99 -20.77
N ILE A 467 9.85 -25.83 -21.36
CA ILE A 467 10.61 -24.57 -21.15
C ILE A 467 9.64 -23.39 -21.10
N ALA A 468 10.06 -22.27 -20.50
CA ALA A 468 9.38 -20.99 -20.69
C ALA A 468 9.49 -20.53 -22.16
N ALA A 469 8.46 -19.88 -22.67
CA ALA A 469 8.39 -19.41 -24.06
C ALA A 469 9.29 -18.19 -24.31
N GLY A 470 9.42 -17.31 -23.31
CA GLY A 470 10.41 -16.24 -23.27
C GLY A 470 11.74 -16.73 -22.71
N THR A 471 12.82 -16.69 -23.50
CA THR A 471 14.13 -17.27 -23.10
C THR A 471 15.05 -16.29 -22.35
N SER A 472 14.57 -15.12 -21.90
CA SER A 472 15.44 -14.06 -21.35
C SER A 472 14.69 -12.90 -20.66
N GLY A 473 13.71 -13.16 -19.79
CA GLY A 473 13.02 -12.08 -19.09
C GLY A 473 12.08 -12.56 -18.01
N ALA A 474 11.72 -11.62 -17.12
CA ALA A 474 10.69 -11.73 -16.11
C ALA A 474 9.37 -12.27 -16.71
N LEU A 475 8.83 -13.30 -16.07
CA LEU A 475 7.46 -13.76 -16.26
C LEU A 475 6.52 -12.85 -15.46
N THR A 476 5.37 -12.52 -16.02
CA THR A 476 4.29 -11.84 -15.28
C THR A 476 3.04 -12.68 -15.38
N LEU A 477 2.64 -13.30 -14.27
CA LEU A 477 1.44 -14.11 -14.15
C LEU A 477 0.36 -13.34 -13.37
N SER A 478 -0.88 -13.50 -13.82
CA SER A 478 -2.07 -13.13 -13.05
C SER A 478 -3.04 -14.29 -13.05
N GLY A 479 -3.53 -14.62 -11.87
CA GLY A 479 -4.64 -15.51 -11.62
C GLY A 479 -5.99 -14.85 -11.92
N ASP A 480 -7.07 -15.38 -11.33
CA ASP A 480 -8.43 -14.90 -11.54
C ASP A 480 -9.22 -14.62 -10.23
N ILE A 481 -10.15 -15.52 -9.87
CA ILE A 481 -10.97 -15.49 -8.65
C ILE A 481 -11.24 -16.91 -8.12
N LEU A 482 -10.45 -17.88 -8.60
CA LEU A 482 -10.51 -19.30 -8.34
C LEU A 482 -9.13 -19.78 -7.87
N ASN A 483 -9.06 -20.91 -7.18
CA ASN A 483 -7.79 -21.48 -6.72
C ASN A 483 -6.83 -21.76 -7.89
N ASN A 484 -5.82 -20.91 -8.07
CA ASN A 484 -4.83 -21.02 -9.13
C ASN A 484 -3.54 -21.71 -8.65
N VAL A 485 -2.75 -22.21 -9.60
CA VAL A 485 -1.35 -22.61 -9.38
C VAL A 485 -0.50 -21.83 -10.38
N LEU A 486 0.38 -20.98 -9.85
CA LEU A 486 1.24 -20.06 -10.59
C LEU A 486 2.70 -20.40 -10.28
N ASP A 487 3.40 -21.02 -11.23
CA ASP A 487 4.83 -21.32 -11.12
C ASP A 487 5.64 -20.34 -11.98
N GLY A 488 6.63 -19.69 -11.36
CA GLY A 488 7.63 -18.82 -11.96
C GLY A 488 8.78 -19.59 -12.62
N THR A 489 9.98 -19.01 -12.60
CA THR A 489 11.09 -19.46 -13.46
C THR A 489 12.46 -19.52 -12.73
N ALA A 490 13.49 -18.91 -13.31
CA ALA A 490 14.82 -18.75 -12.74
C ALA A 490 15.31 -17.30 -12.98
N PHE A 491 14.34 -16.38 -12.99
CA PHE A 491 14.43 -14.96 -13.26
C PHE A 491 13.44 -14.22 -12.36
N ASN A 492 13.68 -12.93 -12.15
CA ASN A 492 12.85 -12.03 -11.35
C ASN A 492 11.42 -11.95 -11.91
N ASP A 493 10.49 -12.69 -11.33
CA ASP A 493 9.13 -12.84 -11.84
C ASP A 493 8.11 -12.01 -11.04
N THR A 494 6.87 -11.93 -11.52
CA THR A 494 5.78 -11.19 -10.87
C THR A 494 4.48 -12.00 -10.95
N LEU A 495 4.05 -12.60 -9.84
CA LEU A 495 2.90 -13.49 -9.76
C LEU A 495 1.82 -12.84 -8.87
N ASN A 496 0.59 -12.77 -9.36
CA ASN A 496 -0.54 -12.19 -8.64
C ASN A 496 -1.69 -13.21 -8.64
N GLY A 497 -2.06 -13.79 -7.49
CA GLY A 497 -3.21 -14.71 -7.38
C GLY A 497 -4.56 -14.00 -7.57
N LEU A 498 -4.66 -12.77 -7.04
CA LEU A 498 -5.84 -11.90 -6.99
C LEU A 498 -6.93 -12.41 -6.03
N GLY A 499 -7.34 -13.68 -6.11
CA GLY A 499 -8.27 -14.27 -5.16
C GLY A 499 -8.60 -15.72 -5.47
N GLY A 500 -8.72 -16.53 -4.42
CA GLY A 500 -8.80 -17.98 -4.55
C GLY A 500 -8.42 -18.65 -3.24
N ASN A 501 -7.81 -19.82 -3.30
CA ASN A 501 -6.84 -20.25 -2.28
C ASN A 501 -5.66 -20.77 -3.11
N ASP A 502 -4.70 -19.89 -3.37
CA ASP A 502 -3.79 -20.03 -4.49
C ASP A 502 -2.49 -20.72 -4.08
N THR A 503 -1.69 -21.13 -5.07
CA THR A 503 -0.34 -21.63 -4.86
C THR A 503 0.61 -20.89 -5.80
N LEU A 504 1.45 -20.03 -5.23
CA LEU A 504 2.44 -19.22 -5.95
C LEU A 504 3.84 -19.74 -5.64
N THR A 505 4.61 -20.05 -6.68
CA THR A 505 6.03 -20.46 -6.55
C THR A 505 6.91 -19.53 -7.40
N GLY A 506 7.71 -18.66 -6.79
CA GLY A 506 8.69 -17.84 -7.54
C GLY A 506 9.80 -18.68 -8.17
N LEU A 507 10.26 -19.69 -7.43
CA LEU A 507 11.37 -20.63 -7.70
C LEU A 507 12.77 -20.01 -7.57
N GLY A 508 13.04 -18.84 -8.16
CA GLY A 508 14.31 -18.16 -7.95
C GLY A 508 14.56 -17.01 -8.91
N GLY A 509 15.04 -15.90 -8.37
CA GLY A 509 14.97 -14.59 -8.99
C GLY A 509 15.07 -13.53 -7.90
N ASN A 510 14.51 -12.34 -8.13
CA ASN A 510 14.05 -11.51 -7.01
C ASN A 510 12.60 -11.21 -7.35
N ASP A 511 11.69 -11.99 -6.79
CA ASP A 511 10.34 -12.15 -7.30
C ASP A 511 9.37 -11.24 -6.54
N THR A 512 8.23 -10.95 -7.16
CA THR A 512 7.14 -10.18 -6.56
C THR A 512 5.87 -11.02 -6.56
N LEU A 513 5.45 -11.47 -5.38
CA LEU A 513 4.38 -12.44 -5.19
C LEU A 513 3.26 -11.80 -4.35
N ASP A 514 2.04 -11.76 -4.88
CA ASP A 514 0.84 -11.26 -4.19
C ASP A 514 -0.28 -12.30 -4.28
N GLY A 515 -0.71 -12.87 -3.15
CA GLY A 515 -1.84 -13.81 -3.12
C GLY A 515 -3.19 -13.12 -3.39
N GLY A 516 -3.32 -11.86 -2.96
CA GLY A 516 -4.53 -11.06 -3.13
C GLY A 516 -5.61 -11.40 -2.10
N SER A 517 -6.35 -12.51 -2.25
CA SER A 517 -7.47 -12.81 -1.36
C SER A 517 -7.95 -14.26 -1.27
N GLY A 518 -7.35 -15.02 -0.35
CA GLY A 518 -8.08 -16.10 0.34
C GLY A 518 -7.35 -16.86 1.43
N ASN A 519 -6.68 -17.95 1.11
CA ASN A 519 -5.89 -18.73 2.07
C ASN A 519 -4.73 -19.35 1.29
N ASP A 520 -3.77 -18.49 0.97
CA ASP A 520 -2.87 -18.67 -0.14
C ASP A 520 -1.57 -19.35 0.33
N THR A 521 -0.91 -20.10 -0.55
CA THR A 521 0.35 -20.79 -0.26
C THR A 521 1.43 -20.22 -1.17
N ILE A 522 2.26 -19.34 -0.62
CA ILE A 522 3.24 -18.56 -1.37
C ILE A 522 4.64 -19.00 -0.96
N SER A 523 5.46 -19.35 -1.94
CA SER A 523 6.90 -19.54 -1.78
C SER A 523 7.64 -18.64 -2.77
N GLY A 524 8.61 -17.86 -2.30
CA GLY A 524 9.63 -17.22 -3.12
C GLY A 524 10.55 -18.27 -3.76
N GLY A 525 11.81 -18.29 -3.35
CA GLY A 525 12.73 -19.37 -3.71
C GLY A 525 14.19 -19.03 -3.43
N ASP A 526 15.03 -19.20 -4.44
CA ASP A 526 16.44 -18.81 -4.41
C ASP A 526 16.58 -17.32 -4.81
N GLY A 527 16.53 -16.40 -3.83
CA GLY A 527 16.79 -14.98 -4.09
C GLY A 527 16.36 -13.99 -3.02
N ASN A 528 15.95 -12.79 -3.44
CA ASN A 528 15.53 -11.70 -2.53
C ASN A 528 14.10 -11.28 -2.89
N ASP A 529 13.13 -11.96 -2.29
CA ASP A 529 11.74 -11.95 -2.76
C ASP A 529 10.86 -10.98 -1.98
N PHE A 530 9.77 -10.56 -2.63
CA PHE A 530 8.81 -9.60 -2.09
C PHE A 530 7.42 -10.25 -2.05
N VAL A 531 6.93 -10.56 -0.84
CA VAL A 531 5.73 -11.37 -0.62
C VAL A 531 4.65 -10.57 0.10
N ILE A 532 3.50 -10.46 -0.54
CA ILE A 532 2.22 -10.03 0.04
C ILE A 532 1.34 -11.28 0.13
N GLY A 533 0.84 -11.62 1.33
CA GLY A 533 -0.19 -12.65 1.49
C GLY A 533 -1.51 -12.17 0.91
N GLY A 534 -2.06 -11.11 1.51
CA GLY A 534 -3.27 -10.44 1.03
C GLY A 534 -4.35 -10.42 2.10
N LEU A 535 -5.46 -11.10 1.85
CA LEU A 535 -6.62 -11.18 2.75
C LEU A 535 -7.05 -12.62 3.07
N GLY A 536 -6.42 -13.23 4.07
CA GLY A 536 -7.05 -14.31 4.83
C GLY A 536 -6.16 -15.08 5.80
N ASN A 537 -5.77 -16.32 5.49
CA ASN A 537 -4.98 -17.14 6.42
C ASN A 537 -3.88 -17.87 5.66
N ASP A 538 -2.83 -17.13 5.35
CA ASP A 538 -1.89 -17.53 4.30
C ASP A 538 -0.73 -18.36 4.86
N THR A 539 -0.03 -19.08 3.99
CA THR A 539 1.19 -19.83 4.30
C THR A 539 2.30 -19.27 3.43
N LEU A 540 3.10 -18.40 4.03
CA LEU A 540 4.11 -17.59 3.37
C LEU A 540 5.51 -18.11 3.68
N ASN A 541 6.31 -18.29 2.65
CA ASN A 541 7.71 -18.69 2.74
C ASN A 541 8.53 -17.79 1.81
N GLY A 542 9.48 -17.00 2.32
CA GLY A 542 10.43 -16.27 1.46
C GLY A 542 11.34 -17.28 0.77
N GLY A 543 12.37 -17.73 1.49
CA GLY A 543 13.10 -18.93 1.12
C GLY A 543 14.60 -18.84 1.42
N ALA A 544 15.35 -18.26 0.49
CA ALA A 544 16.80 -18.36 0.48
C ALA A 544 17.53 -17.09 -0.02
N GLY A 545 17.28 -15.93 0.59
CA GLY A 545 18.25 -14.84 0.53
C GLY A 545 18.04 -13.69 1.53
N THR A 546 17.12 -12.76 1.25
CA THR A 546 16.74 -11.70 2.18
C THR A 546 15.37 -11.18 1.79
N ASP A 547 14.35 -11.75 2.40
CA ASP A 547 13.00 -11.76 1.86
C ASP A 547 12.05 -10.88 2.68
N VAL A 548 11.11 -10.22 2.00
CA VAL A 548 10.20 -9.22 2.57
C VAL A 548 8.80 -9.79 2.73
N ALA A 549 8.28 -9.80 3.97
CA ALA A 549 6.86 -9.94 4.25
C ALA A 549 6.22 -8.54 4.35
N ASP A 550 5.39 -8.19 3.37
CA ASP A 550 4.79 -6.85 3.26
C ASP A 550 3.30 -6.83 3.66
N TYR A 551 3.00 -6.04 4.69
CA TYR A 551 1.65 -5.73 5.16
C TYR A 551 1.24 -4.27 4.91
N THR A 552 1.98 -3.51 4.09
CA THR A 552 1.65 -2.09 3.81
C THR A 552 0.25 -1.88 3.23
N GLY A 553 -0.32 -2.89 2.54
CA GLY A 553 -1.69 -2.89 2.01
C GLY A 553 -2.80 -3.22 3.03
N ALA A 554 -2.47 -3.59 4.28
CA ALA A 554 -3.43 -4.06 5.26
C ALA A 554 -4.45 -2.97 5.67
N GLY A 555 -5.75 -3.33 5.67
CA GLY A 555 -6.88 -2.42 5.97
C GLY A 555 -7.06 -2.03 7.44
N GLY A 556 -6.05 -2.23 8.27
CA GLY A 556 -6.05 -2.05 9.72
C GLY A 556 -4.74 -2.60 10.31
N SER A 557 -4.62 -2.62 11.64
CA SER A 557 -3.38 -3.05 12.28
C SER A 557 -3.07 -4.55 12.13
N VAL A 558 -1.78 -4.88 12.12
CA VAL A 558 -1.23 -6.23 12.13
C VAL A 558 -0.31 -6.48 13.33
N GLN A 559 -0.22 -7.74 13.71
CA GLN A 559 0.70 -8.29 14.70
C GLN A 559 1.50 -9.41 14.03
N VAL A 560 2.77 -9.16 13.73
CA VAL A 560 3.66 -10.08 13.00
C VAL A 560 4.79 -10.52 13.93
N ASN A 561 5.11 -11.82 13.97
CA ASN A 561 6.14 -12.37 14.84
C ASN A 561 6.91 -13.50 14.15
N LEU A 562 8.12 -13.20 13.67
CA LEU A 562 8.96 -14.16 12.96
C LEU A 562 9.48 -15.28 13.89
N ALA A 563 9.79 -14.97 15.16
CA ALA A 563 10.22 -15.97 16.16
C ALA A 563 9.21 -17.12 16.38
N THR A 564 7.92 -16.90 16.09
CA THR A 564 6.87 -17.92 16.14
C THR A 564 6.35 -18.34 14.77
N GLY A 565 6.74 -17.63 13.71
CA GLY A 565 6.26 -17.84 12.34
C GLY A 565 4.78 -17.54 12.16
N VAL A 566 4.26 -16.48 12.78
CA VAL A 566 2.83 -16.13 12.77
C VAL A 566 2.61 -14.64 12.55
N ALA A 567 1.65 -14.29 11.69
CA ALA A 567 1.04 -12.97 11.64
C ALA A 567 -0.46 -13.06 11.95
N THR A 568 -1.04 -11.98 12.50
CA THR A 568 -2.49 -11.85 12.70
C THR A 568 -2.92 -10.39 12.56
N GLY A 569 -4.17 -10.12 12.19
CA GLY A 569 -4.71 -8.75 12.19
C GLY A 569 -5.68 -8.48 11.05
N ALA A 570 -5.50 -7.35 10.36
CA ALA A 570 -6.37 -6.93 9.26
C ALA A 570 -6.14 -7.68 7.93
N ALA A 571 -4.95 -8.25 7.72
CA ALA A 571 -4.70 -9.21 6.63
C ALA A 571 -5.38 -10.56 6.95
N GLY A 572 -5.16 -11.08 8.17
CA GLY A 572 -5.97 -12.12 8.78
C GLY A 572 -5.20 -12.97 9.81
N SER A 573 -4.69 -14.15 9.44
CA SER A 573 -3.95 -15.04 10.36
C SER A 573 -2.98 -15.99 9.63
N ASP A 574 -1.79 -15.50 9.31
CA ASP A 574 -0.84 -16.15 8.40
C ASP A 574 0.25 -16.94 9.15
N THR A 575 0.84 -17.92 8.47
CA THR A 575 2.03 -18.66 8.89
C THR A 575 3.22 -18.20 8.06
N LEU A 576 4.31 -17.78 8.70
CA LEU A 576 5.50 -17.22 8.04
C LEU A 576 6.74 -18.10 8.30
N THR A 577 7.54 -18.36 7.26
CA THR A 577 8.88 -18.98 7.38
C THR A 577 9.89 -18.30 6.46
N ALA A 578 11.16 -18.25 6.89
CA ALA A 578 12.28 -17.70 6.10
C ALA A 578 11.98 -16.30 5.51
N PHE A 579 11.91 -15.31 6.39
CA PHE A 579 11.79 -13.88 6.06
C PHE A 579 12.74 -13.08 6.94
N GLU A 580 13.35 -12.04 6.37
CA GLU A 580 14.32 -11.18 7.07
C GLU A 580 13.87 -9.73 7.16
N GLU A 581 12.94 -9.27 6.31
CA GLU A 581 12.33 -7.94 6.42
C GLU A 581 10.80 -8.00 6.65
N ILE A 582 10.31 -7.21 7.60
CA ILE A 582 8.87 -7.00 7.86
C ILE A 582 8.50 -5.55 7.54
N ARG A 583 7.36 -5.32 6.88
CA ARG A 583 6.77 -4.00 6.69
C ARG A 583 5.34 -3.94 7.21
N GLY A 584 5.08 -3.03 8.14
CA GLY A 584 3.76 -2.72 8.68
C GLY A 584 2.94 -1.79 7.77
N GLY A 585 1.68 -1.59 8.15
CA GLY A 585 0.67 -0.79 7.48
C GLY A 585 0.70 0.70 7.84
N ALA A 586 -0.43 1.36 7.63
CA ALA A 586 -0.70 2.73 8.06
C ALA A 586 -1.49 2.78 9.39
N PHE A 587 -1.27 1.79 10.25
CA PHE A 587 -1.95 1.61 11.53
C PHE A 587 -0.97 1.17 12.64
N ASN A 588 -1.40 1.30 13.89
CA ASN A 588 -0.61 0.94 15.08
C ASN A 588 -0.28 -0.57 15.12
N ASP A 589 0.91 -0.96 14.64
CA ASP A 589 1.27 -2.36 14.44
C ASP A 589 2.13 -2.94 15.59
N VAL A 590 2.22 -4.27 15.66
CA VAL A 590 3.06 -4.99 16.62
C VAL A 590 3.96 -5.98 15.88
N LEU A 591 5.18 -5.57 15.56
CA LEU A 591 6.11 -6.32 14.71
C LEU A 591 7.28 -6.86 15.55
N THR A 592 7.58 -8.15 15.41
CA THR A 592 8.66 -8.84 16.13
C THR A 592 9.49 -9.71 15.19
N GLY A 593 10.81 -9.60 15.27
CA GLY A 593 11.77 -10.44 14.55
C GLY A 593 11.94 -11.84 15.14
N ASP A 594 13.10 -12.45 14.93
CA ASP A 594 13.43 -13.82 15.33
C ASP A 594 14.77 -13.95 16.11
N GLY A 595 15.71 -14.81 15.67
CA GLY A 595 17.06 -14.96 16.21
C GLY A 595 18.16 -14.68 15.17
N LEU A 596 17.81 -14.00 14.08
CA LEU A 596 18.67 -13.60 12.98
C LEU A 596 18.72 -12.06 12.89
N ALA A 597 19.51 -11.50 11.97
CA ALA A 597 19.55 -10.05 11.77
C ALA A 597 18.36 -9.60 10.89
N ASN A 598 17.32 -9.04 11.51
CA ASN A 598 16.08 -8.65 10.82
C ASN A 598 16.03 -7.14 10.50
N THR A 599 15.24 -6.75 9.50
CA THR A 599 14.84 -5.36 9.26
C THR A 599 13.34 -5.21 9.50
N ILE A 600 12.93 -4.26 10.34
CA ILE A 600 11.53 -4.13 10.77
C ILE A 600 11.11 -2.67 10.58
N ARG A 601 10.10 -2.45 9.71
CA ARG A 601 9.58 -1.13 9.36
C ARG A 601 8.15 -1.00 9.85
N GLY A 602 7.88 -0.05 10.76
CA GLY A 602 6.54 0.16 11.34
C GLY A 602 5.49 0.64 10.34
N GLY A 603 5.87 1.54 9.42
CA GLY A 603 4.98 2.07 8.38
C GLY A 603 4.39 3.42 8.77
N GLY A 604 3.30 3.44 9.53
CA GLY A 604 2.75 4.68 10.09
C GLY A 604 1.68 4.45 11.15
N GLY A 605 1.76 5.17 12.27
CA GLY A 605 0.89 4.96 13.42
C GLY A 605 1.63 5.13 14.73
N VAL A 606 1.26 4.32 15.72
CA VAL A 606 2.01 4.14 16.97
C VAL A 606 2.37 2.67 17.08
N ASP A 607 3.60 2.35 16.69
CA ASP A 607 4.03 0.98 16.46
C ASP A 607 4.74 0.41 17.68
N LEU A 608 4.72 -0.91 17.84
CA LEU A 608 5.53 -1.66 18.78
C LEU A 608 6.46 -2.60 18.01
N LEU A 609 7.74 -2.23 17.97
CA LEU A 609 8.79 -2.90 17.22
C LEU A 609 9.72 -3.63 18.21
N ASN A 610 10.01 -4.89 17.94
CA ASN A 610 10.97 -5.70 18.69
C ASN A 610 11.87 -6.47 17.72
N GLY A 611 13.19 -6.31 17.80
CA GLY A 611 14.17 -7.10 17.02
C GLY A 611 14.13 -8.55 17.49
N GLY A 612 14.72 -8.80 18.66
CA GLY A 612 14.57 -10.05 19.41
C GLY A 612 15.92 -10.68 19.74
N GLY A 613 16.81 -10.75 18.76
CA GLY A 613 18.19 -11.17 18.97
C GLY A 613 18.93 -11.41 17.66
N GLY A 614 19.79 -10.45 17.29
CA GLY A 614 20.40 -10.43 15.97
C GLY A 614 21.46 -9.34 15.84
N ASN A 615 21.33 -8.53 14.80
CA ASN A 615 21.91 -7.18 14.71
C ASN A 615 20.89 -6.38 13.88
N ASP A 616 19.83 -5.93 14.53
CA ASP A 616 18.56 -5.66 13.88
C ASP A 616 18.44 -4.20 13.44
N THR A 617 17.58 -3.92 12.47
CA THR A 617 17.31 -2.56 11.99
C THR A 617 15.84 -2.23 12.17
N LEU A 618 15.52 -1.50 13.25
CA LEU A 618 14.17 -1.08 13.61
C LEU A 618 13.94 0.36 13.15
N ILE A 619 12.92 0.57 12.32
CA ILE A 619 12.54 1.88 11.77
C ILE A 619 11.05 2.09 12.05
N ALA A 620 10.71 3.03 12.91
CA ALA A 620 9.32 3.37 13.19
C ALA A 620 8.67 4.20 12.06
N GLY A 621 7.34 4.22 12.06
CA GLY A 621 6.53 4.81 11.01
C GLY A 621 6.37 6.33 11.07
N ALA A 622 5.51 6.83 10.18
CA ALA A 622 4.95 8.18 10.27
C ALA A 622 4.15 8.37 11.58
N PRO A 623 4.14 9.57 12.20
CA PRO A 623 3.65 9.76 13.55
C PRO A 623 2.15 9.52 13.70
N GLY A 624 1.77 8.75 14.72
CA GLY A 624 0.40 8.74 15.24
C GLY A 624 -0.01 10.12 15.76
N THR A 625 -1.32 10.40 15.80
CA THR A 625 -1.82 11.72 16.22
C THR A 625 -2.88 11.64 17.31
N ALA A 626 -2.79 12.58 18.27
CA ALA A 626 -3.75 12.78 19.33
C ALA A 626 -4.30 14.22 19.27
N GLY A 627 -5.63 14.37 19.37
CA GLY A 627 -6.29 15.67 19.57
C GLY A 627 -6.39 16.58 18.34
N GLY A 628 -5.76 16.25 17.21
CA GLY A 628 -5.91 16.99 15.96
C GLY A 628 -7.32 16.89 15.36
N ALA A 629 -7.68 17.88 14.55
CA ALA A 629 -8.77 17.75 13.58
C ALA A 629 -8.25 16.93 12.39
N PRO A 630 -8.91 15.84 11.97
CA PRO A 630 -8.44 15.05 10.82
C PRO A 630 -8.71 15.75 9.49
N ASP A 631 -7.84 15.55 8.51
CA ASP A 631 -8.10 15.91 7.12
C ASP A 631 -9.34 15.19 6.58
N ILE A 632 -10.02 15.83 5.64
CA ILE A 632 -11.19 15.24 4.97
C ILE A 632 -10.69 14.36 3.83
N ILE A 633 -10.30 13.15 4.19
CA ILE A 633 -10.07 12.07 3.23
C ILE A 633 -11.45 11.62 2.72
N LYS A 634 -11.75 11.92 1.45
CA LYS A 634 -13.02 11.57 0.83
C LYS A 634 -13.00 10.10 0.37
N ALA A 635 -13.59 9.21 1.17
CA ALA A 635 -13.69 7.79 0.82
C ALA A 635 -14.33 7.57 -0.57
N ARG A 636 -13.79 6.60 -1.34
CA ARG A 636 -14.17 6.27 -2.74
C ARG A 636 -15.66 5.87 -2.93
N THR A 637 -16.43 5.73 -1.86
CA THR A 637 -17.88 5.46 -1.85
C THR A 637 -18.77 6.69 -1.61
N THR A 638 -18.18 7.86 -1.35
CA THR A 638 -18.93 9.07 -0.91
C THR A 638 -19.35 9.97 -2.08
N THR A 639 -20.53 9.72 -2.65
CA THR A 639 -21.08 10.50 -3.78
C THR A 639 -21.76 11.80 -3.33
N ASN A 640 -21.06 12.94 -3.42
CA ASN A 640 -21.55 14.28 -3.05
C ASN A 640 -22.05 15.11 -4.26
N ALA A 641 -22.81 14.46 -5.16
CA ALA A 641 -23.17 14.95 -6.51
C ALA A 641 -23.98 16.26 -6.60
N THR A 642 -24.45 16.82 -5.48
CA THR A 642 -25.33 18.00 -5.43
C THR A 642 -25.05 18.84 -4.17
N ILE A 643 -25.43 20.13 -4.20
CA ILE A 643 -25.39 21.04 -3.03
C ILE A 643 -26.11 20.42 -1.81
N ALA A 644 -27.22 19.71 -2.02
CA ALA A 644 -27.99 19.07 -0.94
C ALA A 644 -27.30 17.83 -0.32
N THR A 645 -26.21 17.35 -0.92
CA THR A 645 -25.40 16.18 -0.51
C THR A 645 -23.93 16.54 -0.30
N ALA A 646 -23.62 17.84 -0.15
CA ALA A 646 -22.25 18.32 -0.01
C ALA A 646 -21.55 17.80 1.25
N VAL A 647 -20.24 17.53 1.15
CA VAL A 647 -19.41 17.10 2.29
C VAL A 647 -19.16 18.31 3.20
N SER A 648 -19.47 18.20 4.50
CA SER A 648 -19.29 19.32 5.44
C SER A 648 -17.85 19.40 5.94
N THR A 649 -17.30 20.61 5.99
CA THR A 649 -15.95 20.88 6.55
C THR A 649 -15.95 21.16 8.06
N ALA A 650 -17.10 21.02 8.73
CA ALA A 650 -17.26 21.37 10.13
C ALA A 650 -16.41 20.48 11.06
N GLY A 651 -15.40 21.08 11.70
CA GLY A 651 -14.52 20.41 12.66
C GLY A 651 -13.23 19.82 12.07
N ALA A 652 -12.95 20.04 10.78
CA ALA A 652 -11.74 19.58 10.10
C ALA A 652 -10.66 20.68 9.95
N PHE A 653 -10.65 21.67 10.84
CA PHE A 653 -9.77 22.84 10.74
C PHE A 653 -8.62 22.74 11.75
N ASP A 654 -7.38 22.89 11.27
CA ASP A 654 -6.15 22.88 12.07
C ASP A 654 -5.28 24.15 11.82
N LEU A 655 -4.09 24.21 12.43
CA LEU A 655 -3.10 25.30 12.31
C LEU A 655 -1.66 24.79 12.04
N GLN A 656 -1.53 23.59 11.49
CA GLN A 656 -0.26 22.96 11.13
C GLN A 656 0.39 23.69 9.94
N ALA A 657 1.73 23.72 9.90
CA ALA A 657 2.44 24.22 8.74
C ALA A 657 2.33 23.20 7.59
N ARG A 658 1.70 23.61 6.48
CA ARG A 658 1.60 22.83 5.24
C ARG A 658 2.18 23.62 4.06
N ALA A 659 2.78 22.92 3.10
CA ALA A 659 3.11 23.51 1.80
C ALA A 659 1.81 23.75 0.99
N GLY A 660 1.85 24.70 0.04
CA GLY A 660 0.66 25.17 -0.69
C GLY A 660 -0.16 26.19 0.11
N VAL A 661 -0.64 25.81 1.31
CA VAL A 661 -1.65 26.55 2.07
C VAL A 661 -1.14 27.90 2.64
N GLU A 662 -1.49 29.01 2.00
CA GLU A 662 -1.08 30.36 2.45
C GLU A 662 -1.64 30.70 3.85
N ASN A 663 -0.76 31.04 4.79
CA ASN A 663 -1.04 31.41 6.20
C ASN A 663 -1.53 30.28 7.11
N ALA A 664 -1.35 29.00 6.75
CA ALA A 664 -1.79 27.82 7.50
C ALA A 664 -1.51 27.85 9.03
N THR A 665 -0.40 28.45 9.45
CA THR A 665 0.00 28.58 10.87
C THR A 665 -0.66 29.73 11.64
N THR A 666 -1.53 30.51 10.98
CA THR A 666 -2.15 31.74 11.53
C THR A 666 -3.63 31.93 11.16
N ILE A 667 -4.10 31.24 10.13
CA ILE A 667 -5.52 31.17 9.72
C ILE A 667 -5.90 29.68 9.74
N PRO A 668 -6.96 29.28 10.47
CA PRO A 668 -7.39 27.89 10.50
C PRO A 668 -7.71 27.39 9.09
N HIS A 669 -7.18 26.23 8.72
CA HIS A 669 -7.35 25.64 7.39
C HIS A 669 -7.75 24.17 7.48
N ALA A 670 -8.39 23.68 6.42
CA ALA A 670 -8.75 22.28 6.23
C ALA A 670 -8.20 21.81 4.88
N THR A 671 -7.63 20.61 4.82
CA THR A 671 -7.25 19.97 3.55
C THR A 671 -8.22 18.83 3.23
N ILE A 672 -8.68 18.78 1.99
CA ILE A 672 -9.51 17.70 1.44
C ILE A 672 -8.67 16.94 0.42
N LEU A 673 -8.55 15.63 0.61
CA LEU A 673 -7.96 14.73 -0.39
C LEU A 673 -9.10 14.04 -1.14
N GLY A 674 -9.24 14.37 -2.42
CA GLY A 674 -10.40 14.04 -3.24
C GLY A 674 -10.08 13.05 -4.36
N THR A 675 -10.94 12.05 -4.51
CA THR A 675 -11.09 11.27 -5.75
C THR A 675 -12.48 11.51 -6.32
N SER A 676 -12.54 11.86 -7.61
CA SER A 676 -13.77 12.19 -8.32
C SER A 676 -14.58 10.95 -8.71
N HIS A 677 -15.91 11.10 -8.72
CA HIS A 677 -16.86 10.06 -9.12
C HIS A 677 -17.39 10.22 -10.56
N GLY A 678 -16.83 11.13 -11.38
CA GLY A 678 -17.39 11.45 -12.70
C GLY A 678 -18.62 12.38 -12.62
N GLY A 679 -18.81 13.04 -11.48
CA GLY A 679 -19.94 13.90 -11.16
C GLY A 679 -19.49 15.26 -10.62
N VAL A 680 -20.45 16.16 -10.37
CA VAL A 680 -20.16 17.49 -9.82
C VAL A 680 -19.99 17.38 -8.30
N GLU A 681 -18.93 17.97 -7.73
CA GLU A 681 -18.57 17.72 -6.33
C GLU A 681 -18.68 18.99 -5.49
N TYR A 682 -19.40 18.93 -4.37
CA TYR A 682 -19.66 20.08 -3.49
C TYR A 682 -19.13 19.88 -2.07
N TYR A 683 -18.55 20.93 -1.50
CA TYR A 683 -18.08 21.01 -0.11
C TYR A 683 -18.74 22.19 0.61
N ALA A 684 -19.27 21.94 1.81
CA ALA A 684 -20.05 22.89 2.59
C ALA A 684 -19.21 23.48 3.73
N VAL A 685 -18.92 24.78 3.63
CA VAL A 685 -18.12 25.56 4.60
C VAL A 685 -19.01 26.53 5.37
N THR A 686 -18.72 26.76 6.66
CA THR A 686 -19.46 27.73 7.48
C THR A 686 -18.55 28.89 7.87
N VAL A 687 -19.02 30.12 7.66
CA VAL A 687 -18.21 31.35 7.73
C VAL A 687 -18.92 32.44 8.54
N ALA A 688 -18.16 33.38 9.08
CA ALA A 688 -18.66 34.59 9.73
C ALA A 688 -18.83 35.77 8.75
N ALA A 689 -19.61 36.78 9.16
CA ALA A 689 -19.80 37.99 8.38
C ALA A 689 -18.56 38.89 8.47
N GLY A 690 -17.88 39.10 7.35
CA GLY A 690 -16.62 39.84 7.24
C GLY A 690 -15.40 38.95 6.97
N ASP A 691 -15.54 37.62 6.99
CA ASP A 691 -14.44 36.71 6.70
C ASP A 691 -13.98 36.85 5.24
N VAL A 692 -12.67 36.86 5.04
CA VAL A 692 -12.01 36.58 3.76
C VAL A 692 -11.57 35.13 3.81
N VAL A 693 -12.19 34.28 3.00
CA VAL A 693 -11.89 32.84 2.92
C VAL A 693 -11.20 32.56 1.59
N ARG A 694 -10.28 31.59 1.61
CA ARG A 694 -9.66 31.03 0.40
C ARG A 694 -10.08 29.58 0.17
N PHE A 695 -10.20 29.24 -1.10
CA PHE A 695 -10.38 27.89 -1.63
C PHE A 695 -9.33 27.70 -2.71
N ASP A 696 -8.54 26.63 -2.63
CA ASP A 696 -7.30 26.49 -3.40
C ASP A 696 -7.16 25.02 -3.85
N ILE A 697 -6.95 24.76 -5.14
CA ILE A 697 -6.77 23.40 -5.66
C ILE A 697 -5.29 23.16 -6.00
N ASP A 698 -4.69 22.22 -5.29
CA ASP A 698 -3.37 21.67 -5.60
C ASP A 698 -3.50 20.33 -6.36
N ASN A 699 -2.50 20.03 -7.20
CA ASN A 699 -2.22 18.69 -7.74
C ASN A 699 -3.42 17.98 -8.43
N ALA A 700 -4.30 18.72 -9.12
CA ALA A 700 -5.42 18.11 -9.83
C ALA A 700 -4.95 17.29 -11.04
N SER A 701 -5.51 16.09 -11.25
CA SER A 701 -5.24 15.25 -12.43
C SER A 701 -6.07 15.65 -13.66
N PHE A 702 -6.56 16.90 -13.71
CA PHE A 702 -7.48 17.43 -14.71
C PHE A 702 -7.38 18.96 -14.79
N ASP A 703 -7.93 19.53 -15.86
CA ASP A 703 -8.03 20.99 -16.10
C ASP A 703 -9.07 21.59 -15.13
N ALA A 704 -8.62 22.25 -14.05
CA ALA A 704 -9.43 22.55 -12.86
C ALA A 704 -10.24 23.85 -12.97
N ALA A 705 -11.39 23.88 -12.28
CA ALA A 705 -12.21 25.08 -12.14
C ALA A 705 -12.99 25.08 -10.81
N LEU A 706 -13.13 26.26 -10.19
CA LEU A 706 -13.85 26.46 -8.93
C LEU A 706 -15.09 27.36 -9.10
N ARG A 707 -16.17 27.04 -8.37
CA ARG A 707 -17.39 27.87 -8.28
C ARG A 707 -17.95 27.94 -6.87
N LEU A 708 -18.36 29.12 -6.40
CA LEU A 708 -18.89 29.35 -5.07
C LEU A 708 -20.39 29.66 -5.11
N PHE A 709 -21.19 29.00 -4.26
CA PHE A 709 -22.65 29.13 -4.19
C PHE A 709 -23.17 29.49 -2.80
N ASP A 710 -24.30 30.19 -2.76
CA ASP A 710 -25.10 30.40 -1.55
C ASP A 710 -25.98 29.18 -1.20
N ALA A 711 -26.62 29.23 -0.03
CA ALA A 711 -27.50 28.15 0.44
C ALA A 711 -28.82 27.96 -0.36
N ASN A 712 -29.08 28.78 -1.37
CA ASN A 712 -30.19 28.62 -2.31
C ASN A 712 -29.72 28.08 -3.67
N GLY A 713 -28.42 27.82 -3.86
CA GLY A 713 -27.82 27.44 -5.13
C GLY A 713 -27.59 28.61 -6.10
N VAL A 714 -27.53 29.85 -5.60
CA VAL A 714 -27.15 31.02 -6.39
C VAL A 714 -25.62 31.15 -6.39
N GLU A 715 -25.02 31.16 -7.58
CA GLU A 715 -23.59 31.37 -7.75
C GLU A 715 -23.18 32.80 -7.35
N LEU A 716 -22.04 32.92 -6.65
CA LEU A 716 -21.53 34.16 -6.06
C LEU A 716 -20.23 34.63 -6.72
N THR A 717 -19.37 33.69 -7.10
CA THR A 717 -18.14 33.91 -7.87
C THR A 717 -17.66 32.56 -8.44
N GLN A 718 -16.81 32.62 -9.45
CA GLN A 718 -16.13 31.48 -10.07
C GLN A 718 -14.69 31.86 -10.40
N ASN A 719 -13.82 30.87 -10.62
CA ASN A 719 -12.50 31.09 -11.23
C ASN A 719 -12.09 29.89 -12.11
N ASP A 720 -11.33 30.22 -13.14
CA ASP A 720 -10.72 29.40 -14.17
C ASP A 720 -9.33 29.99 -14.45
N ASP A 721 -8.33 29.19 -14.79
CA ASP A 721 -6.93 29.65 -14.92
C ASP A 721 -6.65 30.58 -16.13
N ALA A 722 -7.72 31.04 -16.81
CA ALA A 722 -7.78 31.66 -18.14
C ALA A 722 -7.11 33.05 -18.28
N ALA A 723 -5.82 33.11 -17.98
CA ALA A 723 -4.82 33.90 -18.67
C ALA A 723 -5.02 35.44 -18.74
N THR A 724 -5.53 36.08 -17.67
CA THR A 724 -5.42 37.55 -17.49
C THR A 724 -4.79 38.04 -16.17
N GLY A 725 -4.05 37.16 -15.50
CA GLY A 725 -2.79 37.49 -14.81
C GLY A 725 -2.76 38.57 -13.72
N THR A 726 -2.95 38.15 -12.47
CA THR A 726 -2.10 38.57 -11.33
C THR A 726 -2.00 37.47 -10.26
N GLY A 727 -0.97 36.62 -10.31
CA GLY A 727 -0.57 35.75 -9.19
C GLY A 727 -0.46 34.27 -9.53
N ASP A 728 -1.56 33.69 -10.01
CA ASP A 728 -1.85 32.26 -9.84
C ASP A 728 -1.11 31.36 -10.84
N GLY A 729 -0.38 30.36 -10.32
CA GLY A 729 0.04 29.10 -10.96
C GLY A 729 0.62 29.13 -12.38
N GLY A 730 -0.26 29.29 -13.36
CA GLY A 730 0.03 29.15 -14.79
C GLY A 730 0.01 27.71 -15.30
N ALA A 731 -0.62 26.79 -14.54
CA ALA A 731 -0.85 25.41 -14.92
C ALA A 731 -2.33 25.06 -14.73
N SER A 732 -2.89 24.32 -15.69
CA SER A 732 -4.32 23.94 -15.70
C SER A 732 -4.73 23.03 -14.52
N THR A 733 -3.78 22.52 -13.75
CA THR A 733 -4.01 21.62 -12.60
C THR A 733 -4.19 22.35 -11.26
N ASP A 734 -4.38 23.67 -11.31
CA ASP A 734 -4.39 24.63 -10.20
C ASP A 734 -5.64 25.54 -10.31
N SER A 735 -6.21 26.00 -9.19
CA SER A 735 -7.33 26.95 -9.17
C SER A 735 -7.55 27.57 -7.79
N LEU A 736 -7.45 28.90 -7.70
CA LEU A 736 -7.65 29.69 -6.48
C LEU A 736 -8.95 30.52 -6.53
N ILE A 737 -9.69 30.63 -5.41
CA ILE A 737 -10.72 31.65 -5.16
C ILE A 737 -10.48 32.29 -3.79
N SER A 738 -10.44 33.63 -3.76
CA SER A 738 -10.51 34.44 -2.53
C SER A 738 -11.84 35.22 -2.49
N TYR A 739 -12.67 35.05 -1.45
CA TYR A 739 -13.98 35.71 -1.36
C TYR A 739 -14.28 36.29 0.04
N THR A 740 -14.93 37.46 0.07
CA THR A 740 -15.33 38.17 1.30
C THR A 740 -16.81 37.98 1.59
N PHE A 741 -17.14 37.26 2.66
CA PHE A 741 -18.53 36.90 2.99
C PHE A 741 -19.26 38.00 3.76
N ASN A 742 -20.26 38.62 3.12
CA ASN A 742 -21.01 39.74 3.70
C ASN A 742 -22.05 39.32 4.76
N THR A 743 -22.32 38.02 4.93
CA THR A 743 -23.29 37.45 5.86
C THR A 743 -22.77 36.12 6.40
N ALA A 744 -22.97 35.87 7.68
CA ALA A 744 -22.61 34.59 8.29
C ALA A 744 -23.58 33.48 7.86
N GLY A 745 -23.09 32.28 7.60
CA GLY A 745 -23.89 31.15 7.14
C GLY A 745 -23.06 30.01 6.56
N THR A 746 -23.73 29.03 5.98
CA THR A 746 -23.10 27.92 5.25
C THR A 746 -23.15 28.19 3.74
N TYR A 747 -22.01 28.03 3.08
CA TYR A 747 -21.79 28.25 1.65
C TYR A 747 -21.15 27.01 1.03
N TYR A 748 -21.21 26.90 -0.29
CA TYR A 748 -20.83 25.68 -1.00
C TYR A 748 -19.81 25.98 -2.08
N ILE A 749 -18.62 25.42 -1.97
CA ILE A 749 -17.62 25.43 -3.05
C ILE A 749 -17.81 24.17 -3.90
N GLN A 750 -17.76 24.34 -5.22
CA GLN A 750 -17.90 23.29 -6.22
C GLN A 750 -16.57 23.09 -6.93
N VAL A 751 -16.13 21.84 -7.01
CA VAL A 751 -15.01 21.40 -7.86
C VAL A 751 -15.56 20.98 -9.23
N SER A 752 -14.87 21.33 -10.30
CA SER A 752 -15.26 21.04 -11.69
C SER A 752 -14.03 20.96 -12.59
N GLN A 753 -14.18 20.40 -13.78
CA GLN A 753 -13.17 20.51 -14.83
C GLN A 753 -13.60 21.53 -15.90
N TRP A 754 -12.64 22.17 -16.56
CA TRP A 754 -12.84 22.99 -17.75
C TRP A 754 -13.20 22.14 -18.98
N THR A 755 -13.90 22.72 -19.97
CA THR A 755 -14.35 21.98 -21.17
C THR A 755 -14.04 22.64 -22.52
N GLU A 756 -13.38 23.80 -22.59
CA GLU A 756 -13.13 24.52 -23.85
C GLU A 756 -11.72 25.14 -23.94
N THR A 757 -10.71 24.35 -24.30
CA THR A 757 -9.30 24.83 -24.34
C THR A 757 -9.08 25.96 -25.36
N GLY A 758 -8.70 27.17 -24.92
CA GLY A 758 -8.19 28.21 -25.81
C GLY A 758 -8.34 29.66 -25.32
N THR A 759 -7.45 30.55 -25.79
CA THR A 759 -7.48 31.98 -25.44
C THR A 759 -8.74 32.65 -25.97
N GLY A 760 -9.63 33.07 -25.06
CA GLY A 760 -10.91 33.71 -25.41
C GLY A 760 -12.10 32.74 -25.52
N ALA A 761 -11.96 31.51 -25.01
CA ALA A 761 -13.11 30.71 -24.61
C ALA A 761 -13.98 31.45 -23.56
N VAL A 762 -15.23 30.99 -23.39
CA VAL A 762 -16.16 31.50 -22.37
C VAL A 762 -16.25 30.45 -21.27
N PHE A 763 -16.42 30.86 -20.01
CA PHE A 763 -16.49 29.93 -18.87
C PHE A 763 -17.45 28.76 -19.12
N SER A 764 -16.88 27.56 -19.22
CA SER A 764 -17.54 26.33 -19.65
C SER A 764 -16.87 25.19 -18.91
N SER A 765 -17.62 24.54 -18.00
CA SER A 765 -17.05 23.57 -17.06
C SER A 765 -18.02 22.47 -16.63
N GLY A 766 -17.54 21.24 -16.71
CA GLY A 766 -18.25 19.99 -16.44
C GLY A 766 -17.80 19.27 -15.16
N PRO A 767 -18.32 18.07 -14.90
CA PRO A 767 -17.86 17.22 -13.80
C PRO A 767 -16.43 16.71 -14.07
N PRO A 768 -15.52 16.62 -13.07
CA PRO A 768 -14.20 16.03 -13.27
C PRO A 768 -14.30 14.53 -13.60
N PRO A 769 -13.31 13.91 -14.28
CA PRO A 769 -13.38 12.50 -14.69
C PRO A 769 -13.51 11.55 -13.49
N ALA A 770 -14.11 10.37 -13.69
CA ALA A 770 -14.17 9.35 -12.63
C ALA A 770 -12.76 8.80 -12.34
N GLY A 771 -12.40 8.69 -11.06
CA GLY A 771 -11.06 8.29 -10.62
C GLY A 771 -10.03 9.42 -10.60
N ALA A 772 -10.34 10.61 -11.14
CA ALA A 772 -9.43 11.74 -11.13
C ALA A 772 -9.17 12.26 -9.71
N THR A 773 -7.93 12.64 -9.40
CA THR A 773 -7.51 13.07 -8.05
C THR A 773 -7.30 14.59 -7.98
N TYR A 774 -7.46 15.15 -6.78
CA TYR A 774 -7.11 16.54 -6.46
C TYR A 774 -6.95 16.75 -4.95
N GLN A 775 -6.25 17.80 -4.56
CA GLN A 775 -6.21 18.33 -3.20
C GLN A 775 -6.96 19.67 -3.18
N LEU A 776 -7.89 19.87 -2.24
CA LEU A 776 -8.61 21.14 -2.06
C LEU A 776 -8.33 21.68 -0.65
N ASN A 777 -7.64 22.80 -0.58
CA ASN A 777 -7.34 23.53 0.66
C ASN A 777 -8.39 24.61 0.90
N ILE A 778 -8.81 24.80 2.15
CA ILE A 778 -9.83 25.80 2.52
C ILE A 778 -9.40 26.53 3.81
N SER A 779 -9.17 27.84 3.75
CA SER A 779 -8.68 28.65 4.88
C SER A 779 -9.76 29.62 5.39
N VAL A 780 -10.26 29.42 6.62
CA VAL A 780 -11.40 30.15 7.21
C VAL A 780 -11.00 30.82 8.53
N PRO A 781 -10.85 32.16 8.57
CA PRO A 781 -10.43 32.89 9.78
C PRO A 781 -11.32 32.69 11.03
N SER A 782 -12.60 32.34 10.87
CA SER A 782 -13.52 32.13 12.00
C SER A 782 -13.67 30.67 12.45
N ALA A 783 -12.97 29.70 11.83
CA ALA A 783 -13.17 28.29 12.14
C ALA A 783 -12.48 27.87 13.46
N PRO A 784 -13.04 26.92 14.22
CA PRO A 784 -12.42 26.43 15.44
C PRO A 784 -11.27 25.47 15.13
N ALA A 785 -10.03 25.88 15.44
CA ALA A 785 -8.85 25.02 15.32
C ALA A 785 -8.66 24.12 16.56
N VAL A 786 -8.13 22.91 16.36
CA VAL A 786 -7.73 21.99 17.43
C VAL A 786 -6.26 21.58 17.25
N PRO A 787 -5.38 21.75 18.27
CA PRO A 787 -3.96 21.47 18.12
C PRO A 787 -3.64 19.97 18.24
N THR A 788 -2.93 19.44 17.24
CA THR A 788 -2.43 18.06 17.20
C THR A 788 -1.21 17.84 18.10
N VAL A 789 -1.16 16.70 18.77
CA VAL A 789 0.04 16.15 19.41
C VAL A 789 0.47 14.91 18.62
N PHE A 790 1.74 14.82 18.23
CA PHE A 790 2.29 13.59 17.65
C PHE A 790 2.60 12.57 18.75
N LEU A 791 2.23 11.32 18.50
CA LEU A 791 2.49 10.16 19.36
C LEU A 791 3.62 9.35 18.72
N GLY A 792 4.60 8.94 19.53
CA GLY A 792 5.70 8.10 19.07
C GLY A 792 5.49 6.61 19.34
N SER A 793 6.23 5.81 18.59
CA SER A 793 6.30 4.36 18.62
C SER A 793 7.23 3.86 19.74
N THR A 794 7.28 2.54 19.93
CA THR A 794 8.19 1.87 20.87
C THR A 794 9.09 0.87 20.14
N LEU A 795 10.41 1.00 20.27
CA LEU A 795 11.42 0.17 19.61
C LEU A 795 12.28 -0.55 20.65
N ASN A 796 12.46 -1.87 20.51
CA ASN A 796 13.32 -2.69 21.36
C ASN A 796 14.26 -3.54 20.48
N GLY A 797 15.58 -3.40 20.57
CA GLY A 797 16.52 -4.31 19.86
C GLY A 797 16.60 -5.69 20.54
N GLU A 798 16.59 -5.68 21.87
CA GLU A 798 16.82 -6.81 22.79
C GLU A 798 18.29 -7.27 22.83
N ALA A 799 18.79 -7.98 21.82
CA ALA A 799 20.03 -8.77 21.97
C ALA A 799 20.94 -8.81 20.73
N GLY A 800 21.48 -7.66 20.33
CA GLY A 800 22.45 -7.56 19.24
C GLY A 800 23.32 -6.32 19.29
N ASN A 801 23.78 -5.87 18.11
CA ASN A 801 24.29 -4.51 17.92
C ASN A 801 23.32 -3.82 16.96
N ASP A 802 22.26 -3.28 17.54
CA ASP A 802 21.02 -2.97 16.82
C ASP A 802 20.99 -1.50 16.37
N THR A 803 20.21 -1.18 15.33
CA THR A 803 20.00 0.18 14.83
C THR A 803 18.53 0.55 14.93
N LEU A 804 18.22 1.47 15.84
CA LEU A 804 16.88 1.94 16.14
C LEU A 804 16.70 3.38 15.63
N THR A 805 15.64 3.64 14.86
CA THR A 805 15.24 4.97 14.37
C THR A 805 13.77 5.22 14.70
N GLY A 806 13.47 6.15 15.63
CA GLY A 806 12.09 6.48 16.05
C GLY A 806 11.31 7.29 15.01
N GLY A 807 11.98 8.23 14.34
CA GLY A 807 11.43 8.97 13.20
C GLY A 807 10.77 10.28 13.61
N SER A 808 9.53 10.25 14.08
CA SER A 808 8.81 11.45 14.53
C SER A 808 7.70 11.08 15.52
N GLY A 809 7.60 11.83 16.62
CA GLY A 809 6.61 11.58 17.66
C GLY A 809 7.09 11.95 19.06
N ALA A 810 6.94 11.01 19.97
CA ALA A 810 7.55 11.01 21.30
C ALA A 810 7.95 9.56 21.58
N ASP A 811 9.01 9.13 20.90
CA ASP A 811 9.36 7.73 20.72
C ASP A 811 10.00 7.13 21.98
N THR A 812 9.85 5.83 22.19
CA THR A 812 10.50 5.09 23.28
C THR A 812 11.43 4.03 22.69
N LEU A 813 12.73 4.20 22.89
CA LEU A 813 13.77 3.38 22.26
C LEU A 813 14.53 2.60 23.33
N ASN A 814 14.86 1.34 23.07
CA ASN A 814 15.61 0.48 23.96
C ASN A 814 16.51 -0.39 23.09
N GLY A 815 17.82 -0.17 23.11
CA GLY A 815 18.76 -1.01 22.35
C GLY A 815 18.76 -2.42 22.95
N GLY A 816 19.59 -2.61 23.97
CA GLY A 816 19.48 -3.74 24.88
C GLY A 816 20.85 -4.28 25.26
N ALA A 817 21.21 -5.42 24.70
CA ALA A 817 22.41 -6.17 25.05
C ALA A 817 23.47 -6.23 23.94
N GLY A 818 24.02 -5.07 23.57
CA GLY A 818 25.30 -4.98 22.88
C GLY A 818 25.82 -3.56 22.71
N SER A 819 26.07 -3.14 21.46
CA SER A 819 26.68 -1.84 21.14
C SER A 819 25.86 -1.13 20.07
N ASP A 820 24.78 -0.52 20.52
CA ASP A 820 23.66 -0.15 19.66
C ASP A 820 23.82 1.23 19.01
N ARG A 821 22.95 1.53 18.05
CA ARG A 821 22.81 2.82 17.39
C ARG A 821 21.38 3.31 17.55
N ILE A 822 21.17 4.22 18.50
CA ILE A 822 19.86 4.77 18.82
C ILE A 822 19.78 6.21 18.28
N ASP A 823 18.87 6.45 17.36
CA ASP A 823 18.54 7.79 16.85
C ASP A 823 17.04 7.99 17.08
N GLY A 824 16.64 8.89 17.99
CA GLY A 824 15.23 9.11 18.31
C GLY A 824 14.49 9.66 17.10
N GLY A 825 14.56 10.97 16.87
CA GLY A 825 13.87 11.53 15.72
C GLY A 825 13.67 13.02 15.76
N ASP A 826 12.45 13.41 15.41
CA ASP A 826 11.92 14.76 15.49
C ASP A 826 10.76 14.74 16.51
N GLY A 827 11.06 14.97 17.80
CA GLY A 827 10.06 14.75 18.85
C GLY A 827 10.46 15.08 20.28
N PHE A 828 10.05 14.20 21.20
CA PHE A 828 10.53 14.12 22.58
C PHE A 828 10.79 12.66 22.90
N ASP A 829 12.01 12.24 22.63
CA ASP A 829 12.31 10.81 22.52
C ASP A 829 13.06 10.31 23.76
N VAL A 830 12.77 9.07 24.13
CA VAL A 830 13.17 8.49 25.41
C VAL A 830 13.93 7.19 25.17
N ALA A 831 15.23 7.17 25.46
CA ALA A 831 15.99 5.92 25.48
C ALA A 831 15.99 5.27 26.87
N LEU A 832 15.71 3.96 26.93
CA LEU A 832 15.64 3.15 28.15
C LEU A 832 16.92 2.35 28.38
N TYR A 833 17.29 2.16 29.65
CA TYR A 833 18.44 1.37 30.08
C TYR A 833 18.14 0.61 31.39
N SER A 834 18.41 -0.70 31.46
CA SER A 834 18.21 -1.45 32.72
C SER A 834 19.29 -1.19 33.78
N GLY A 835 20.38 -0.52 33.38
CA GLY A 835 21.52 -0.19 34.23
C GLY A 835 21.26 0.85 35.35
N VAL A 836 22.31 1.02 36.16
CA VAL A 836 22.44 2.03 37.24
C VAL A 836 23.36 3.14 36.73
N ARG A 837 23.10 4.41 37.07
CA ARG A 837 23.85 5.54 36.50
C ARG A 837 25.31 5.58 36.96
N LEU A 838 26.22 5.32 36.03
CA LEU A 838 27.64 5.62 36.18
C LEU A 838 27.89 7.13 36.02
N GLN A 839 29.02 7.59 36.56
CA GLN A 839 29.30 9.02 36.76
C GLN A 839 29.82 9.70 35.48
N TYR A 840 28.92 9.99 34.54
CA TYR A 840 29.26 10.56 33.23
C TYR A 840 29.41 12.09 33.24
N GLY A 841 30.30 12.58 32.37
CA GLY A 841 30.54 14.01 32.09
C GLY A 841 29.71 14.54 30.91
N ALA A 842 29.85 15.84 30.61
CA ALA A 842 29.06 16.51 29.58
C ALA A 842 29.27 15.94 28.16
N SER A 843 28.22 16.02 27.33
CA SER A 843 28.06 15.42 26.01
C SER A 843 28.17 13.89 25.97
N ILE A 844 27.02 13.23 26.09
CA ILE A 844 26.86 11.80 25.79
C ILE A 844 26.58 11.67 24.29
N SER A 845 27.62 11.39 23.50
CA SER A 845 27.47 10.80 22.16
C SER A 845 27.52 9.28 22.19
N SER A 846 27.85 8.70 23.35
CA SER A 846 27.81 7.28 23.61
C SER A 846 27.62 6.98 25.09
N VAL A 847 26.83 5.96 25.41
CA VAL A 847 26.68 5.38 26.75
C VAL A 847 27.45 4.07 26.76
N ALA A 848 28.33 3.86 27.75
CA ALA A 848 28.78 2.49 28.01
C ALA A 848 27.64 1.77 28.73
N GLY A 849 27.11 0.72 28.09
CA GLY A 849 25.99 -0.08 28.60
C GLY A 849 26.28 -0.63 30.00
N GLY A 850 25.21 -0.92 30.74
CA GLY A 850 25.31 -1.32 32.15
C GLY A 850 25.75 -2.79 32.33
N PRO A 851 24.98 -3.61 33.06
CA PRO A 851 25.27 -5.04 33.16
C PRO A 851 25.04 -5.82 31.85
N GLU A 852 24.41 -5.20 30.84
CA GLU A 852 24.13 -5.79 29.52
C GLU A 852 25.37 -5.92 28.62
N GLY A 853 26.27 -4.92 28.63
CA GLY A 853 27.64 -5.05 28.13
C GLY A 853 27.90 -4.66 26.67
N GLY A 854 28.17 -3.37 26.44
CA GLY A 854 28.80 -2.85 25.22
C GLY A 854 28.85 -1.33 25.21
N THR A 855 28.71 -0.67 24.05
CA THR A 855 28.78 0.79 23.93
C THR A 855 27.83 1.33 22.88
N ASP A 856 26.79 2.02 23.34
CA ASP A 856 25.68 2.48 22.52
C ASP A 856 25.94 3.91 22.06
N THR A 857 25.67 4.18 20.79
CA THR A 857 25.79 5.50 20.16
C THR A 857 24.41 6.15 20.10
N ILE A 858 24.26 7.35 20.65
CA ILE A 858 22.96 8.04 20.76
C ILE A 858 22.99 9.36 19.98
N SER A 859 21.93 9.61 19.20
CA SER A 859 21.59 10.93 18.65
C SER A 859 20.09 11.23 18.78
N ARG A 860 19.72 12.52 18.80
CA ARG A 860 18.33 13.00 18.81
C ARG A 860 17.42 12.30 19.84
N VAL A 861 17.80 12.35 21.12
CA VAL A 861 17.04 11.78 22.25
C VAL A 861 17.08 12.78 23.42
N GLU A 862 15.91 13.08 23.98
CA GLU A 862 15.70 14.15 24.97
C GLU A 862 15.66 13.63 26.42
N GLU A 863 15.45 12.33 26.64
CA GLU A 863 15.52 11.70 27.96
C GLU A 863 16.20 10.32 27.93
N LEU A 864 17.13 10.08 28.85
CA LEU A 864 17.71 8.76 29.12
C LEU A 864 17.18 8.25 30.47
N ARG A 865 16.45 7.13 30.49
CA ARG A 865 15.84 6.56 31.69
C ARG A 865 16.58 5.32 32.17
N PHE A 866 17.14 5.41 33.37
CA PHE A 866 17.82 4.32 34.08
C PHE A 866 16.96 3.82 35.24
N VAL A 867 17.21 2.60 35.73
CA VAL A 867 16.44 1.98 36.82
C VAL A 867 16.56 2.73 38.15
N ASP A 868 17.63 3.52 38.34
CA ASP A 868 17.79 4.42 39.49
C ASP A 868 17.30 5.87 39.25
N GLY A 869 16.74 6.16 38.08
CA GLY A 869 16.10 7.44 37.71
C GLY A 869 16.60 8.07 36.40
N ALA A 870 15.86 9.07 35.92
CA ALA A 870 16.10 9.71 34.62
C ALA A 870 17.23 10.74 34.61
N LEU A 871 17.77 10.97 33.41
CA LEU A 871 18.54 12.14 32.97
C LEU A 871 17.82 12.76 31.77
N SER A 872 17.45 14.04 31.85
CA SER A 872 16.79 14.77 30.76
C SER A 872 17.72 15.84 30.20
N PHE A 873 17.64 16.04 28.88
CA PHE A 873 18.49 16.91 28.09
C PHE A 873 17.67 18.16 27.65
N ASP A 874 18.31 19.28 27.30
CA ASP A 874 17.65 20.59 27.19
C ASP A 874 16.68 20.68 25.99
N VAL A 875 15.41 20.35 26.25
CA VAL A 875 14.37 20.13 25.24
C VAL A 875 14.00 21.37 24.42
N ASN A 876 14.14 22.59 24.95
CA ASN A 876 13.42 23.76 24.39
C ASN A 876 14.11 25.12 24.63
N GLY A 877 15.17 25.39 23.86
CA GLY A 877 15.97 26.62 23.95
C GLY A 877 15.18 27.95 23.81
N ILE A 878 13.98 27.94 23.20
CA ILE A 878 13.11 29.12 23.02
C ILE A 878 12.49 29.58 24.35
N ALA A 879 12.02 28.67 25.21
CA ALA A 879 11.46 29.04 26.51
C ALA A 879 12.52 29.74 27.39
N ALA A 880 13.75 29.22 27.37
CA ALA A 880 14.89 29.84 28.01
C ALA A 880 15.33 31.16 27.34
N GLN A 881 15.09 31.38 26.04
CA GLN A 881 15.30 32.68 25.38
C GLN A 881 14.32 33.75 25.89
N VAL A 882 13.03 33.43 26.07
CA VAL A 882 12.05 34.38 26.63
C VAL A 882 12.37 34.73 28.09
N MET A 883 12.78 33.75 28.90
CA MET A 883 13.18 34.01 30.30
C MET A 883 14.52 34.76 30.41
N ARG A 884 15.49 34.51 29.54
CA ARG A 884 16.70 35.35 29.46
C ARG A 884 16.40 36.78 29.00
N LEU A 885 15.40 36.99 28.14
CA LEU A 885 14.92 38.33 27.77
C LEU A 885 14.22 39.05 28.94
N TYR A 886 13.42 38.31 29.74
CA TYR A 886 12.84 38.79 31.00
C TYR A 886 13.95 39.27 31.97
N ASP A 887 14.96 38.43 32.23
CA ASP A 887 16.01 38.74 33.18
C ASP A 887 17.00 39.82 32.69
N ALA A 888 17.37 39.81 31.40
CA ALA A 888 18.25 40.82 30.82
C ALA A 888 17.61 42.23 30.77
N THR A 889 16.29 42.32 30.60
CA THR A 889 15.59 43.62 30.64
C THR A 889 15.29 44.10 32.07
N LEU A 890 15.23 43.21 33.08
CA LEU A 890 15.10 43.59 34.49
C LEU A 890 16.43 43.67 35.27
N ASP A 891 17.55 43.20 34.70
CA ASP A 891 18.87 43.12 35.34
C ASP A 891 18.89 42.15 36.54
N ARG A 892 18.45 40.90 36.28
CA ARG A 892 18.41 39.78 37.25
C ARG A 892 19.43 38.68 36.92
N GLN A 893 19.77 37.89 37.94
CA GLN A 893 20.27 36.52 37.74
C GLN A 893 19.09 35.55 37.87
N PRO A 894 19.02 34.49 37.04
CA PRO A 894 17.87 33.58 37.02
C PRO A 894 17.80 32.74 38.29
N ASP A 895 16.58 32.55 38.82
CA ASP A 895 16.32 31.50 39.81
C ASP A 895 15.80 30.23 39.10
N GLN A 896 16.45 29.11 39.40
CA GLN A 896 16.25 27.87 38.63
C GLN A 896 14.90 27.20 38.95
N ALA A 897 14.42 27.31 40.18
CA ALA A 897 13.13 26.73 40.58
C ALA A 897 11.93 27.41 39.88
N GLY A 898 11.98 28.73 39.70
CA GLY A 898 10.99 29.48 38.93
C GLY A 898 11.04 29.17 37.44
N LEU A 899 12.25 28.98 36.89
CA LEU A 899 12.47 28.57 35.50
C LEU A 899 11.92 27.17 35.22
N ASP A 900 12.30 26.17 36.04
CA ASP A 900 11.87 24.77 35.89
C ASP A 900 10.35 24.60 35.96
N VAL A 901 9.67 25.40 36.82
CA VAL A 901 8.21 25.41 36.93
C VAL A 901 7.55 26.02 35.70
N GLN A 902 8.13 27.06 35.10
CA GLN A 902 7.57 27.74 33.92
C GLN A 902 7.84 26.98 32.62
N ILE A 903 9.02 26.36 32.48
CA ILE A 903 9.32 25.42 31.39
C ILE A 903 8.34 24.25 31.46
N ARG A 904 8.19 23.61 32.63
CA ARG A 904 7.22 22.51 32.81
C ARG A 904 5.79 22.92 32.45
N ALA A 905 5.36 24.12 32.83
CA ALA A 905 4.02 24.63 32.50
C ALA A 905 3.82 24.91 31.00
N LEU A 906 4.89 25.23 30.25
CA LEU A 906 4.85 25.35 28.79
C LEU A 906 4.82 23.95 28.14
N THR A 907 5.72 23.05 28.55
CA THR A 907 5.81 21.67 28.02
C THR A 907 4.54 20.86 28.26
N THR A 908 3.80 21.09 29.36
CA THR A 908 2.50 20.45 29.63
C THR A 908 1.29 21.23 29.08
N GLY A 909 1.50 22.26 28.25
CA GLY A 909 0.41 23.05 27.64
C GLY A 909 -0.42 23.88 28.62
N SER A 910 0.01 24.00 29.89
CA SER A 910 -0.72 24.72 30.95
C SER A 910 -0.59 26.25 30.87
N THR A 911 0.27 26.77 29.99
CA THR A 911 0.41 28.20 29.67
C THR A 911 0.99 28.37 28.26
N THR A 912 1.01 29.60 27.73
CA THR A 912 1.62 29.92 26.43
C THR A 912 2.68 31.01 26.56
N LEU A 913 3.61 31.08 25.59
CA LEU A 913 4.66 32.12 25.54
C LEU A 913 4.06 33.54 25.59
N LEU A 914 2.95 33.77 24.89
CA LEU A 914 2.24 35.05 24.92
C LEU A 914 1.52 35.30 26.25
N ALA A 915 0.96 34.28 26.90
CA ALA A 915 0.39 34.44 28.25
C ALA A 915 1.47 34.80 29.28
N LEU A 916 2.65 34.16 29.19
CA LEU A 916 3.80 34.43 30.04
C LEU A 916 4.35 35.85 29.82
N ALA A 917 4.52 36.27 28.56
CA ALA A 917 4.94 37.63 28.22
C ALA A 917 3.92 38.70 28.67
N ASN A 918 2.62 38.40 28.65
CA ASN A 918 1.60 39.29 29.21
C ASN A 918 1.71 39.39 30.73
N ALA A 919 1.94 38.27 31.45
CA ALA A 919 2.17 38.28 32.89
C ALA A 919 3.44 39.07 33.27
N PHE A 920 4.52 38.93 32.49
CA PHE A 920 5.75 39.71 32.62
C PHE A 920 5.51 41.21 32.44
N VAL A 921 4.89 41.62 31.33
CA VAL A 921 4.60 43.03 31.04
C VAL A 921 3.62 43.64 32.04
N ALA A 922 2.73 42.84 32.63
CA ALA A 922 1.84 43.27 33.71
C ALA A 922 2.51 43.33 35.10
N SER A 923 3.75 42.83 35.26
CA SER A 923 4.42 42.78 36.57
C SER A 923 4.69 44.18 37.15
N PRO A 924 4.60 44.36 38.48
CA PRO A 924 4.85 45.67 39.11
C PRO A 924 6.24 46.24 38.83
N GLU A 925 7.24 45.37 38.68
CA GLU A 925 8.64 45.74 38.44
C GLU A 925 8.86 46.23 37.01
N PHE A 926 8.31 45.52 36.01
CA PHE A 926 8.33 45.97 34.62
C PHE A 926 7.51 47.26 34.43
N GLN A 927 6.34 47.37 35.08
CA GLN A 927 5.53 48.60 35.04
C GLN A 927 6.24 49.80 35.68
N ALA A 928 7.00 49.60 36.77
CA ALA A 928 7.80 50.64 37.39
C ALA A 928 8.99 51.11 36.53
N ARG A 929 9.62 50.20 35.76
CA ARG A 929 10.84 50.47 34.98
C ARG A 929 10.55 50.90 33.52
N TYR A 930 9.49 50.37 32.90
CA TYR A 930 9.16 50.56 31.48
C TYR A 930 7.72 51.04 31.21
N GLY A 931 6.80 50.93 32.18
CA GLY A 931 5.37 51.21 31.98
C GLY A 931 5.04 52.67 31.63
N THR A 932 5.85 53.64 32.07
CA THR A 932 5.64 55.08 31.80
C THR A 932 6.37 55.61 30.56
N LEU A 933 7.16 54.77 29.87
CA LEU A 933 7.89 55.17 28.66
C LEU A 933 6.95 55.33 27.46
N SER A 934 7.28 56.23 26.53
CA SER A 934 6.63 56.26 25.22
C SER A 934 6.90 54.98 24.43
N ASN A 935 6.08 54.66 23.42
CA ASN A 935 6.31 53.48 22.57
C ASN A 935 7.68 53.54 21.86
N GLN A 936 8.14 54.74 21.49
CA GLN A 936 9.50 54.93 20.95
C GLN A 936 10.59 54.64 21.97
N GLN A 937 10.49 55.21 23.17
CA GLN A 937 11.48 54.97 24.23
C GLN A 937 11.52 53.49 24.65
N PHE A 938 10.37 52.80 24.62
CA PHE A 938 10.29 51.37 24.91
C PHE A 938 11.01 50.53 23.84
N VAL A 939 10.76 50.78 22.55
CA VAL A 939 11.45 50.11 21.43
C VAL A 939 12.96 50.38 21.47
N GLU A 940 13.39 51.61 21.74
CA GLU A 940 14.80 52.00 21.86
C GLU A 940 15.53 51.26 22.99
N GLN A 941 14.86 51.02 24.13
CA GLN A 941 15.44 50.16 25.18
C GLN A 941 15.44 48.68 24.77
N LEU A 942 14.42 48.21 24.06
CA LEU A 942 14.31 46.80 23.68
C LEU A 942 15.43 46.37 22.73
N TYR A 943 15.75 47.17 21.70
CA TYR A 943 16.95 46.94 20.87
C TYR A 943 18.24 46.89 21.72
N ARG A 944 18.42 47.86 22.62
CA ARG A 944 19.66 47.99 23.40
C ARG A 944 19.89 46.86 24.40
N PHE A 945 18.84 46.38 25.08
CA PHE A 945 18.98 45.31 26.09
C PHE A 945 18.83 43.90 25.54
N SER A 946 18.14 43.71 24.40
CA SER A 946 17.92 42.37 23.81
C SER A 946 18.96 42.02 22.75
N LEU A 947 19.45 43.02 21.99
CA LEU A 947 20.30 42.81 20.82
C LEU A 947 21.68 43.47 20.94
N ASP A 948 22.04 43.96 22.14
CA ASP A 948 23.28 44.68 22.50
C ASP A 948 23.71 45.78 21.50
N ARG A 949 22.73 46.41 20.83
CA ARG A 949 22.96 47.48 19.85
C ARG A 949 21.86 48.52 19.83
N GLU A 950 22.18 49.69 19.28
CA GLU A 950 21.13 50.66 18.96
C GLU A 950 20.38 50.21 17.69
N GLY A 951 19.05 50.34 17.73
CA GLY A 951 18.21 50.12 16.54
C GLY A 951 18.46 51.21 15.50
N ASP A 952 18.29 50.88 14.22
CA ASP A 952 18.36 51.88 13.16
C ASP A 952 17.04 52.68 13.08
N ALA A 953 17.09 53.88 12.51
CA ALA A 953 15.90 54.75 12.44
C ALA A 953 14.70 54.10 11.69
N PRO A 954 14.89 53.33 10.60
CA PRO A 954 13.82 52.53 10.00
C PRO A 954 13.25 51.43 10.92
N GLY A 955 14.10 50.61 11.56
CA GLY A 955 13.66 49.51 12.43
C GLY A 955 12.91 50.01 13.66
N ILE A 956 13.41 51.06 14.31
CA ILE A 956 12.71 51.73 15.42
C ILE A 956 11.36 52.27 14.92
N ALA A 957 11.32 52.97 13.80
CA ALA A 957 10.06 53.51 13.27
C ALA A 957 9.02 52.42 12.96
N ALA A 958 9.43 51.27 12.41
CA ALA A 958 8.55 50.15 12.12
C ALA A 958 7.92 49.57 13.39
N GLN A 959 8.72 49.24 14.41
CA GLN A 959 8.22 48.63 15.65
C GLN A 959 7.40 49.62 16.50
N VAL A 960 7.74 50.92 16.46
CA VAL A 960 6.93 51.98 17.07
C VAL A 960 5.58 52.11 16.37
N ASN A 961 5.53 51.98 15.05
CA ASN A 961 4.28 52.03 14.31
C ASN A 961 3.39 50.81 14.65
N ALA A 962 3.96 49.61 14.76
CA ALA A 962 3.24 48.40 15.18
C ALA A 962 2.58 48.56 16.57
N LEU A 963 3.30 49.09 17.55
CA LEU A 963 2.76 49.42 18.88
C LEU A 963 1.66 50.51 18.85
N ASN A 964 1.62 51.33 17.80
CA ASN A 964 0.61 52.38 17.62
C ASN A 964 -0.61 51.91 16.80
N THR A 965 -0.47 50.85 15.99
CA THR A 965 -1.56 50.28 15.17
C THR A 965 -2.28 49.10 15.83
N GLY A 966 -1.71 48.47 16.87
CA GLY A 966 -2.45 47.52 17.71
C GLY A 966 -1.60 46.47 18.45
N THR A 967 -0.32 46.30 18.12
CA THR A 967 0.55 45.31 18.74
C THR A 967 0.76 45.60 20.23
N THR A 968 0.60 44.59 21.09
CA THR A 968 0.87 44.76 22.54
C THR A 968 2.37 44.73 22.82
N ARG A 969 2.81 45.37 23.92
CA ARG A 969 4.22 45.30 24.34
C ARG A 969 4.65 43.86 24.67
N ALA A 970 3.74 43.00 25.11
CA ALA A 970 4.01 41.58 25.33
C ALA A 970 4.28 40.82 24.02
N ALA A 971 3.47 41.02 23.00
CA ALA A 971 3.70 40.43 21.68
C ALA A 971 5.01 40.92 21.05
N LEU A 972 5.37 42.20 21.24
CA LEU A 972 6.66 42.73 20.77
C LEU A 972 7.86 42.13 21.51
N VAL A 973 7.74 41.87 22.82
CA VAL A 973 8.79 41.17 23.60
C VAL A 973 9.01 39.76 23.04
N VAL A 974 7.94 38.98 22.82
CA VAL A 974 8.03 37.64 22.21
C VAL A 974 8.75 37.67 20.86
N ALA A 975 8.33 38.57 19.97
CA ALA A 975 8.94 38.73 18.64
C ALA A 975 10.43 39.14 18.68
N PHE A 976 10.89 39.84 19.72
CA PHE A 976 12.31 40.15 19.90
C PHE A 976 13.10 38.93 20.38
N SER A 977 12.58 38.16 21.35
CA SER A 977 13.23 36.92 21.80
C SER A 977 13.37 35.86 20.70
N GLU A 978 12.40 35.81 19.78
CA GLU A 978 12.38 34.89 18.64
C GLU A 978 13.18 35.38 17.42
N SER A 979 13.69 36.60 17.46
CA SER A 979 14.47 37.15 16.33
C SER A 979 15.76 36.35 16.09
N PRO A 980 16.18 36.12 14.83
CA PRO A 980 17.43 35.41 14.51
C PRO A 980 18.67 36.06 15.15
N GLU A 981 18.63 37.38 15.35
CA GLU A 981 19.69 38.16 15.97
C GLU A 981 19.78 37.88 17.49
N HIS A 982 18.66 37.84 18.20
CA HIS A 982 18.61 37.43 19.62
C HIS A 982 19.01 35.95 19.81
N ARG A 983 18.56 35.07 18.91
CA ARG A 983 18.98 33.65 18.89
C ARG A 983 20.50 33.54 18.72
N THR A 984 21.08 34.25 17.77
CA THR A 984 22.54 34.26 17.52
C THR A 984 23.34 34.76 18.73
N LEU A 985 22.85 35.80 19.43
CA LEU A 985 23.49 36.34 20.63
C LEU A 985 23.39 35.41 21.86
N THR A 986 22.31 34.61 21.96
CA THR A 986 22.10 33.69 23.09
C THR A 986 22.64 32.27 22.85
N GLN A 987 22.89 31.88 21.59
CA GLN A 987 23.42 30.55 21.24
C GLN A 987 24.77 30.21 21.91
N PRO A 988 25.77 31.12 22.02
CA PRO A 988 27.02 30.81 22.72
C PRO A 988 26.83 30.53 24.21
N ILE A 989 25.79 31.09 24.84
CA ILE A 989 25.48 30.90 26.27
C ILE A 989 24.81 29.53 26.48
N LEU A 990 23.94 29.11 25.55
CA LEU A 990 23.38 27.76 25.50
C LEU A 990 24.49 26.72 25.29
N ASN A 991 25.30 26.89 24.24
CA ASN A 991 26.35 25.95 23.84
C ASN A 991 27.50 25.84 24.86
N ALA A 992 27.67 26.81 25.77
CA ALA A 992 28.75 26.81 26.75
C ALA A 992 28.49 25.93 27.99
N GLY A 993 27.26 25.44 28.20
CA GLY A 993 26.92 24.48 29.27
C GLY A 993 27.49 24.86 30.65
N LEU A 994 27.32 26.11 31.06
CA LEU A 994 28.21 26.81 32.01
C LEU A 994 28.02 26.43 33.50
N TRP A 995 28.08 25.13 33.78
CA TRP A 995 28.15 24.51 35.10
C TRP A 995 29.56 23.96 35.33
N VAL A 996 30.50 24.81 35.73
CA VAL A 996 31.90 24.41 35.94
C VAL A 996 32.03 23.57 37.22
N ALA A 997 32.26 22.27 37.06
CA ALA A 997 32.85 21.45 38.10
C ALA A 997 34.33 21.83 38.31
N ASP A 998 34.81 21.78 39.57
CA ASP A 998 36.17 22.15 40.01
C ASP A 998 36.62 23.61 39.74
N ASP A 999 35.97 24.53 40.47
CA ASP A 999 36.38 25.93 40.77
C ASP A 999 37.92 26.13 40.94
N LYS A 1000 38.62 25.17 41.54
CA LYS A 1000 40.07 25.23 41.85
C LYS A 1000 40.98 25.38 40.63
N ALA A 1001 40.66 24.75 39.50
CA ALA A 1001 41.47 24.86 38.28
C ALA A 1001 41.46 26.30 37.73
N LEU A 1002 40.30 26.95 37.78
CA LEU A 1002 40.09 28.32 37.33
C LEU A 1002 40.80 29.33 38.24
N GLN A 1003 40.88 29.06 39.55
CA GLN A 1003 41.59 29.91 40.52
C GLN A 1003 43.11 29.95 40.29
N ILE A 1004 43.74 28.83 39.92
CA ILE A 1004 45.18 28.78 39.62
C ILE A 1004 45.49 29.48 38.30
N ALA A 1005 44.67 29.28 37.26
CA ALA A 1005 44.80 30.01 35.99
C ALA A 1005 44.66 31.53 36.20
N ARG A 1006 43.75 31.98 37.08
CA ARG A 1006 43.60 33.40 37.40
C ARG A 1006 44.75 33.96 38.26
N LEU A 1007 45.39 33.14 39.10
CA LEU A 1007 46.62 33.53 39.81
C LEU A 1007 47.79 33.72 38.84
N TYR A 1008 47.87 32.91 37.78
CA TYR A 1008 48.85 33.06 36.70
C TYR A 1008 48.71 34.43 36.02
N ASP A 1009 47.52 34.78 35.52
CA ASP A 1009 47.31 36.07 34.84
C ASP A 1009 47.42 37.29 35.78
N ALA A 1010 46.90 37.19 37.01
CA ALA A 1010 46.93 38.28 37.99
C ALA A 1010 48.34 38.60 38.52
N THR A 1011 49.28 37.64 38.49
CA THR A 1011 50.69 37.92 38.86
C THR A 1011 51.48 38.58 37.72
N PHE A 1012 50.95 38.60 36.50
CA PHE A 1012 51.59 39.24 35.34
C PHE A 1012 50.90 40.50 34.83
N ASP A 1013 49.67 40.77 35.29
CA ASP A 1013 48.80 41.90 34.91
C ASP A 1013 48.16 41.71 33.51
N ARG A 1014 47.67 40.48 33.25
CA ARG A 1014 47.04 40.05 31.97
C ARG A 1014 45.53 39.82 32.14
N LEU A 1015 44.79 39.90 31.02
CA LEU A 1015 43.43 39.35 30.90
C LEU A 1015 43.52 37.92 30.34
N PRO A 1016 42.70 36.98 30.83
CA PRO A 1016 42.79 35.57 30.46
C PRO A 1016 42.43 35.35 28.99
N ASP A 1017 43.37 34.79 28.22
CA ASP A 1017 43.14 34.41 26.82
C ASP A 1017 42.58 32.98 26.71
N ALA A 1018 41.59 32.78 25.82
CA ALA A 1018 40.86 31.51 25.73
C ALA A 1018 41.76 30.34 25.28
N ALA A 1019 42.79 30.62 24.48
CA ALA A 1019 43.77 29.62 24.10
C ALA A 1019 44.59 29.19 25.34
N GLY A 1020 44.93 30.13 26.22
CA GLY A 1020 45.61 29.94 27.49
C GLY A 1020 44.92 28.92 28.37
N LEU A 1021 43.65 29.20 28.71
CA LEU A 1021 42.81 28.34 29.54
C LEU A 1021 42.55 26.97 28.91
N ALA A 1022 42.30 26.90 27.59
CA ALA A 1022 42.22 25.63 26.86
C ALA A 1022 43.56 24.85 26.87
N GLY A 1023 44.68 25.56 27.05
CA GLY A 1023 45.94 24.98 27.49
C GLY A 1023 45.83 24.41 28.90
N GLN A 1024 45.61 25.26 29.92
CA GLN A 1024 45.53 24.84 31.33
C GLN A 1024 44.66 23.59 31.52
N LEU A 1025 43.50 23.52 30.86
CA LEU A 1025 42.43 22.52 31.05
C LEU A 1025 42.58 21.22 30.24
N ALA A 1026 43.09 21.24 29.00
CA ALA A 1026 43.12 20.03 28.17
C ALA A 1026 44.07 18.97 28.75
N ALA A 1027 45.30 19.39 29.04
CA ALA A 1027 46.13 18.70 30.00
C ALA A 1027 45.81 19.24 31.41
N LEU A 1028 44.58 19.01 31.86
CA LEU A 1028 44.08 18.86 33.25
C LEU A 1028 43.15 17.62 33.35
N ASN A 1029 42.92 16.97 32.20
CA ASN A 1029 42.16 15.75 32.03
C ASN A 1029 43.10 14.57 31.71
N ALA A 1030 44.40 14.67 32.03
CA ALA A 1030 45.45 13.78 31.51
C ALA A 1030 46.60 13.41 32.51
N GLY A 1031 46.55 13.81 33.78
CA GLY A 1031 47.23 13.13 34.91
C GLY A 1031 48.32 13.83 35.76
N THR A 1032 48.61 15.14 35.66
CA THR A 1032 49.80 15.78 36.32
C THR A 1032 49.55 16.83 37.44
N SER A 1033 49.01 16.48 38.61
CA SER A 1033 48.61 17.33 39.79
C SER A 1033 48.76 18.88 39.83
N LEU A 1034 47.78 19.58 40.44
CA LEU A 1034 47.76 21.05 40.66
C LEU A 1034 49.05 21.62 41.30
N LEU A 1035 49.69 20.86 42.19
CA LEU A 1035 50.97 21.28 42.80
C LEU A 1035 52.13 21.21 41.78
N THR A 1036 52.07 20.29 40.83
CA THR A 1036 52.99 20.21 39.69
C THR A 1036 52.74 21.34 38.69
N LEU A 1037 51.49 21.77 38.46
CA LEU A 1037 51.19 23.03 37.76
C LEU A 1037 51.83 24.23 38.45
N ALA A 1038 51.56 24.42 39.75
CA ALA A 1038 52.15 25.52 40.52
C ALA A 1038 53.70 25.47 40.51
N ALA A 1039 54.31 24.27 40.45
CA ALA A 1039 55.74 24.09 40.31
C ALA A 1039 56.25 24.42 38.90
N ASN A 1040 55.57 24.01 37.84
CA ASN A 1040 55.88 24.34 36.45
C ASN A 1040 55.78 25.84 36.21
N PHE A 1041 54.75 26.49 36.74
CA PHE A 1041 54.58 27.94 36.74
C PHE A 1041 55.73 28.64 37.47
N ALA A 1042 56.03 28.24 38.71
CA ALA A 1042 57.14 28.81 39.48
C ALA A 1042 58.53 28.53 38.86
N ALA A 1043 58.66 27.52 38.00
CA ALA A 1043 59.86 27.21 37.24
C ALA A 1043 59.91 27.89 35.86
N SER A 1044 58.83 28.54 35.41
CA SER A 1044 58.76 29.21 34.11
C SER A 1044 59.80 30.32 33.98
N ALA A 1045 60.28 30.54 32.75
CA ALA A 1045 61.31 31.55 32.48
C ALA A 1045 60.84 32.98 32.85
N GLU A 1046 59.54 33.28 32.65
CA GLU A 1046 58.97 34.59 32.97
C GLU A 1046 58.88 34.82 34.48
N PHE A 1047 58.41 33.82 35.25
CA PHE A 1047 58.38 33.88 36.71
C PHE A 1047 59.78 33.94 37.33
N GLN A 1048 60.74 33.17 36.80
CA GLN A 1048 62.12 33.23 37.27
C GLN A 1048 62.78 34.58 36.97
N ALA A 1049 62.47 35.21 35.83
CA ALA A 1049 62.95 36.55 35.50
C ALA A 1049 62.35 37.65 36.40
N ARG A 1050 61.03 37.59 36.68
CA ARG A 1050 60.29 38.64 37.42
C ARG A 1050 60.37 38.48 38.95
N TYR A 1051 60.43 37.25 39.46
CA TYR A 1051 60.33 36.93 40.90
C TYR A 1051 61.47 36.05 41.44
N GLY A 1052 62.21 35.32 40.60
CA GLY A 1052 63.23 34.35 41.03
C GLY A 1052 64.35 34.94 41.90
N ALA A 1053 64.83 36.14 41.57
CA ALA A 1053 65.91 36.82 42.27
C ALA A 1053 65.49 37.58 43.57
N LEU A 1054 64.20 37.64 43.90
CA LEU A 1054 63.71 38.34 45.10
C LEU A 1054 64.07 37.59 46.39
N SER A 1055 64.23 38.33 47.50
CA SER A 1055 64.26 37.73 48.84
C SER A 1055 62.89 37.15 49.18
N ASN A 1056 62.83 36.17 50.10
CA ASN A 1056 61.55 35.56 50.50
C ASN A 1056 60.56 36.59 51.08
N GLN A 1057 61.06 37.65 51.74
CA GLN A 1057 60.22 38.76 52.19
C GLN A 1057 59.68 39.62 51.03
N ALA A 1058 60.55 40.06 50.12
CA ALA A 1058 60.10 40.82 48.96
C ALA A 1058 59.14 40.02 48.07
N PHE A 1059 59.30 38.69 47.99
CA PHE A 1059 58.36 37.82 47.27
C PHE A 1059 56.97 37.79 47.92
N VAL A 1060 56.87 37.57 49.23
CA VAL A 1060 55.60 37.56 49.98
C VAL A 1060 54.89 38.93 49.92
N GLU A 1061 55.65 40.03 50.02
CA GLU A 1061 55.11 41.39 49.94
C GLU A 1061 54.45 41.69 48.57
N GLN A 1062 54.95 41.09 47.48
CA GLN A 1062 54.32 41.22 46.16
C GLN A 1062 53.08 40.32 45.99
N LEU A 1063 53.04 39.13 46.62
CA LEU A 1063 51.85 38.26 46.56
C LEU A 1063 50.62 38.92 47.18
N TYR A 1064 50.77 39.57 48.34
CA TYR A 1064 49.67 40.35 48.93
C TYR A 1064 49.21 41.48 47.99
N ARG A 1065 50.16 42.25 47.43
CA ARG A 1065 49.84 43.40 46.58
C ARG A 1065 49.16 43.03 45.27
N PHE A 1066 49.63 42.01 44.55
CA PHE A 1066 49.09 41.65 43.23
C PHE A 1066 47.94 40.65 43.30
N CYS A 1067 48.01 39.62 44.15
CA CYS A 1067 46.96 38.60 44.22
C CYS A 1067 45.79 39.01 45.12
N LEU A 1068 46.04 39.78 46.19
CA LEU A 1068 45.02 40.18 47.17
C LEU A 1068 44.70 41.70 47.14
N ASN A 1069 45.22 42.42 46.13
CA ASN A 1069 45.01 43.85 45.90
C ASN A 1069 45.15 44.74 47.15
N ARG A 1070 46.04 44.36 48.09
CA ARG A 1070 46.23 45.06 49.37
C ARG A 1070 47.64 44.87 49.90
N GLU A 1071 48.07 45.74 50.81
CA GLU A 1071 49.29 45.48 51.58
C GLU A 1071 48.99 44.49 52.71
N GLY A 1072 49.79 43.43 52.81
CA GLY A 1072 49.70 42.46 53.89
C GLY A 1072 50.12 43.08 55.23
N ASP A 1073 49.50 42.64 56.33
CA ASP A 1073 49.95 43.09 57.65
C ASP A 1073 51.28 42.41 58.06
N ALA A 1074 51.97 43.03 59.01
CA ALA A 1074 53.31 42.61 59.43
C ALA A 1074 53.35 41.21 60.08
N ALA A 1075 52.23 40.69 60.61
CA ALA A 1075 52.15 39.34 61.16
C ALA A 1075 51.91 38.30 60.05
N GLY A 1076 51.00 38.59 59.11
CA GLY A 1076 50.76 37.76 57.93
C GLY A 1076 52.00 37.59 57.06
N ILE A 1077 52.68 38.70 56.74
CA ILE A 1077 53.96 38.67 56.00
C ILE A 1077 55.00 37.85 56.76
N ALA A 1078 55.20 38.12 58.07
CA ALA A 1078 56.20 37.39 58.86
C ALA A 1078 55.93 35.87 58.91
N ALA A 1079 54.67 35.44 58.99
CA ALA A 1079 54.30 34.03 58.99
C ALA A 1079 54.69 33.32 57.67
N GLN A 1080 54.31 33.90 56.53
CA GLN A 1080 54.58 33.29 55.22
C GLN A 1080 56.07 33.35 54.83
N VAL A 1081 56.78 34.41 55.22
CA VAL A 1081 58.23 34.50 55.06
C VAL A 1081 58.94 33.44 55.89
N ASN A 1082 58.48 33.19 57.12
CA ASN A 1082 59.04 32.14 57.96
C ASN A 1082 58.81 30.75 57.34
N ALA A 1083 57.61 30.47 56.80
CA ALA A 1083 57.30 29.22 56.11
C ALA A 1083 58.25 28.93 54.93
N LEU A 1084 58.50 29.93 54.07
CA LEU A 1084 59.50 29.83 52.98
C LEU A 1084 60.92 29.58 53.51
N ASN A 1085 61.28 30.17 54.65
CA ASN A 1085 62.61 29.98 55.26
C ASN A 1085 62.75 28.62 55.97
N THR A 1086 61.65 27.98 56.39
CA THR A 1086 61.64 26.64 57.02
C THR A 1086 61.42 25.49 56.04
N GLY A 1087 61.26 25.77 54.74
CA GLY A 1087 61.28 24.74 53.68
C GLY A 1087 60.07 24.70 52.75
N THR A 1088 59.03 25.53 52.95
CA THR A 1088 57.91 25.64 52.00
C THR A 1088 58.41 26.18 50.66
N SER A 1089 58.07 25.52 49.55
CA SER A 1089 58.45 26.01 48.22
C SER A 1089 57.59 27.21 47.80
N ARG A 1090 58.11 28.08 46.93
CA ARG A 1090 57.32 29.21 46.38
C ARG A 1090 56.09 28.74 45.60
N ALA A 1091 56.16 27.58 44.96
CA ALA A 1091 55.03 26.92 44.30
C ALA A 1091 53.93 26.53 45.29
N ALA A 1092 54.28 25.90 46.42
CA ALA A 1092 53.31 25.55 47.46
C ALA A 1092 52.68 26.79 48.12
N LEU A 1093 53.45 27.88 48.26
CA LEU A 1093 52.91 29.15 48.78
C LEU A 1093 51.96 29.84 47.77
N LEU A 1094 52.27 29.80 46.47
CA LEU A 1094 51.39 30.32 45.41
C LEU A 1094 50.03 29.61 45.45
N LEU A 1095 50.03 28.27 45.48
CA LEU A 1095 48.81 27.45 45.55
C LEU A 1095 47.94 27.83 46.76
N ALA A 1096 48.56 27.98 47.94
CA ALA A 1096 47.88 28.41 49.16
C ALA A 1096 47.36 29.87 49.14
N PHE A 1097 47.87 30.72 48.24
CA PHE A 1097 47.32 32.06 48.00
C PHE A 1097 46.12 32.02 47.03
N SER A 1098 46.16 31.21 45.97
CA SER A 1098 45.02 31.02 45.06
C SER A 1098 43.78 30.46 45.76
N GLU A 1099 43.97 29.47 46.64
CA GLU A 1099 42.90 28.84 47.43
C GLU A 1099 42.46 29.68 48.66
N SER A 1100 43.02 30.88 48.86
CA SER A 1100 42.66 31.71 50.01
C SER A 1100 41.27 32.36 49.82
N PRO A 1101 40.38 32.35 50.82
CA PRO A 1101 39.02 32.90 50.68
C PRO A 1101 38.97 34.37 50.23
N GLU A 1102 40.02 35.14 50.52
CA GLU A 1102 40.16 36.54 50.10
C GLU A 1102 40.47 36.67 48.60
N HIS A 1103 41.33 35.80 48.03
CA HIS A 1103 41.58 35.71 46.59
C HIS A 1103 40.32 35.29 45.82
N VAL A 1104 39.61 34.28 46.35
CA VAL A 1104 38.32 33.81 45.80
C VAL A 1104 37.29 34.96 45.78
N THR A 1105 37.15 35.69 46.90
CA THR A 1105 36.21 36.83 46.99
C THR A 1105 36.58 37.97 46.02
N LEU A 1106 37.88 38.24 45.81
CA LEU A 1106 38.35 39.29 44.90
C LEU A 1106 38.22 38.91 43.41
N THR A 1107 38.26 37.62 43.08
CA THR A 1107 38.16 37.13 41.70
C THR A 1107 36.72 36.84 41.26
N ALA A 1108 35.80 36.64 42.21
CA ALA A 1108 34.38 36.39 41.95
C ALA A 1108 33.67 37.39 40.99
N PRO A 1109 33.92 38.72 41.03
CA PRO A 1109 33.32 39.66 40.08
C PRO A 1109 33.75 39.43 38.61
N PHE A 1110 34.85 38.71 38.39
CA PHE A 1110 35.34 38.31 37.06
C PHE A 1110 34.83 36.92 36.63
N TRP A 1111 33.87 36.33 37.35
CA TRP A 1111 33.15 35.12 36.94
C TRP A 1111 31.85 35.43 36.18
N SER A 1112 31.29 36.65 36.33
CA SER A 1112 29.99 37.05 35.77
C SER A 1112 30.09 38.01 34.57
N GLY A 1113 31.14 37.88 33.74
CA GLY A 1113 31.37 38.78 32.59
C GLY A 1113 31.85 38.01 31.36
N GLY A 1114 31.06 38.04 30.29
CA GLY A 1114 31.40 37.40 29.02
C GLY A 1114 32.57 38.06 28.27
N ILE A 1115 33.15 37.30 27.33
CA ILE A 1115 34.28 37.75 26.49
C ILE A 1115 33.83 38.94 25.63
N ARG A 1116 34.50 40.10 25.78
CA ARG A 1116 34.27 41.29 24.93
C ARG A 1116 35.15 41.24 23.68
N THR A 1117 34.57 41.53 22.52
CA THR A 1117 35.27 41.59 21.23
C THR A 1117 34.90 42.85 20.44
N THR A 1118 35.82 43.83 20.32
CA THR A 1118 35.94 44.84 19.23
C THR A 1118 37.01 45.89 19.56
N ASP A 1119 37.61 46.50 18.52
CA ASP A 1119 38.77 47.40 18.65
C ASP A 1119 38.44 48.91 18.58
N ALA A 1120 38.70 49.61 19.70
CA ALA A 1120 39.25 50.98 19.79
C ALA A 1120 38.48 52.19 19.15
N PRO A 1121 38.86 53.47 19.41
CA PRO A 1121 39.89 53.98 20.33
C PRO A 1121 39.43 55.10 21.30
N PHE A 1122 40.00 55.18 22.51
CA PHE A 1122 40.70 56.40 22.99
C PHE A 1122 41.64 56.10 24.18
N SER A 1123 42.77 56.80 24.23
CA SER A 1123 43.84 56.70 25.25
C SER A 1123 43.54 57.57 26.50
N PRO A 1124 44.27 57.48 27.65
CA PRO A 1124 45.67 57.00 27.82
C PRO A 1124 45.88 55.97 28.98
N ALA A 1125 47.03 55.30 29.18
CA ALA A 1125 48.35 55.41 28.53
C ALA A 1125 49.23 54.12 28.66
N VAL A 1126 50.02 53.82 27.61
CA VAL A 1126 51.36 53.16 27.62
C VAL A 1126 51.50 51.67 28.05
N ALA A 1127 51.39 50.78 27.04
CA ALA A 1127 52.36 49.73 26.63
C ALA A 1127 52.48 48.33 27.30
N GLU A 1128 52.18 47.30 26.47
CA GLU A 1128 52.94 46.04 26.20
C GLU A 1128 52.96 44.84 27.21
N GLY A 1129 52.68 43.60 26.71
CA GLY A 1129 53.10 42.33 27.38
C GLY A 1129 52.23 41.05 27.24
N GLU A 1130 52.16 40.42 26.06
CA GLU A 1130 51.29 39.27 25.67
C GLU A 1130 51.26 37.98 26.56
N ALA A 1131 50.06 37.37 26.65
CA ALA A 1131 49.71 35.91 26.62
C ALA A 1131 50.06 34.89 27.74
N GLY A 1132 49.17 33.87 27.90
CA GLY A 1132 49.53 32.47 27.58
C GLY A 1132 49.74 31.38 28.66
N LYS A 1133 48.76 30.45 28.77
CA LYS A 1133 48.85 28.96 28.76
C LYS A 1133 49.33 28.11 29.98
N ALA A 1134 48.73 26.90 30.09
CA ALA A 1134 49.24 25.62 30.65
C ALA A 1134 49.36 25.45 32.19
N HIS A 1135 49.16 24.29 32.84
CA HIS A 1135 48.63 22.92 32.54
C HIS A 1135 48.47 22.16 33.89
N HIS A 1136 47.41 21.35 34.10
CA HIS A 1136 47.31 20.13 34.97
C HIS A 1136 46.99 20.30 36.50
N ASP A 1137 46.48 19.35 37.33
CA ASP A 1137 45.61 18.13 37.23
C ASP A 1137 45.18 17.63 38.66
N GLN A 1138 44.63 16.42 38.84
CA GLN A 1138 44.19 15.78 40.12
C GLN A 1138 45.37 15.16 40.96
N PRO A 1139 45.25 14.54 42.19
CA PRO A 1139 44.05 14.15 42.97
C PRO A 1139 44.10 14.24 44.56
N LEU A 1140 42.98 13.82 45.21
CA LEU A 1140 42.90 12.95 46.43
C LEU A 1140 42.76 13.51 47.89
N VAL A 1141 42.01 12.73 48.72
CA VAL A 1141 42.00 12.60 50.22
C VAL A 1141 41.01 13.46 51.08
N LEU A 1142 39.80 12.89 51.28
CA LEU A 1142 39.15 12.51 52.57
C LEU A 1142 38.82 13.53 53.72
N VAL A 1143 37.49 13.59 54.03
CA VAL A 1143 36.82 13.20 55.32
C VAL A 1143 36.67 14.17 56.54
N THR A 1144 35.43 14.17 57.08
CA THR A 1144 34.92 14.62 58.43
C THR A 1144 34.97 16.11 58.83
N ALA A 1145 34.07 16.65 59.69
CA ALA A 1145 32.71 16.25 60.13
C ALA A 1145 32.05 17.33 61.07
N GLU A 1146 30.74 17.13 61.34
CA GLU A 1146 30.01 17.35 62.62
C GLU A 1146 29.63 18.76 63.17
N ASP A 1147 28.51 18.75 63.94
CA ASP A 1147 27.99 19.73 64.93
C ASP A 1147 27.61 21.18 64.50
N THR A 1148 26.68 21.94 65.12
CA THR A 1148 25.59 21.75 66.14
C THR A 1148 24.64 23.00 66.13
N VAL A 1149 23.51 23.13 66.84
CA VAL A 1149 22.27 22.30 66.99
C VAL A 1149 21.21 23.10 67.82
N LEU A 1150 19.88 22.82 67.67
CA LEU A 1150 18.72 23.33 68.48
C LEU A 1150 18.41 24.85 68.41
N ASP A 1151 17.22 25.41 68.75
CA ASP A 1151 15.81 24.94 68.82
C ASP A 1151 14.87 26.17 69.09
N GLY A 1152 13.55 26.08 68.84
CA GLY A 1152 12.54 27.10 69.20
C GLY A 1152 11.12 26.88 68.65
N ALA A 1153 10.21 26.35 69.48
CA ALA A 1153 8.80 26.01 69.15
C ALA A 1153 7.83 27.25 69.10
N VAL A 1154 6.52 27.20 68.79
CA VAL A 1154 5.39 26.37 69.32
C VAL A 1154 4.13 26.49 68.44
N PHE A 1155 3.33 25.42 68.23
CA PHE A 1155 1.86 25.33 68.49
C PHE A 1155 1.27 23.92 68.15
N ASP A 1156 0.08 23.59 68.70
CA ASP A 1156 -0.57 22.26 68.70
C ASP A 1156 -2.12 22.36 68.72
N VAL A 1157 -2.82 21.29 68.29
CA VAL A 1157 -4.05 20.67 68.90
C VAL A 1157 -4.76 19.73 67.88
N LYS A 1158 -5.13 18.50 68.33
CA LYS A 1158 -5.95 17.48 67.59
C LYS A 1158 -7.46 17.53 67.97
N PRO A 1159 -8.36 16.71 67.36
CA PRO A 1159 -8.62 15.34 67.88
C PRO A 1159 -9.01 14.26 66.82
N GLN A 1160 -9.26 13.02 67.29
CA GLN A 1160 -9.64 11.80 66.54
C GLN A 1160 -10.79 11.05 67.30
N ALA A 1161 -11.61 10.23 66.63
CA ALA A 1161 -12.55 9.29 67.26
C ALA A 1161 -12.95 8.11 66.34
N ASP A 1162 -13.39 6.98 66.93
CA ASP A 1162 -13.62 5.67 66.27
C ASP A 1162 -14.98 4.99 66.70
N HIS A 1163 -15.28 3.81 66.12
CA HIS A 1163 -16.12 2.67 66.62
C HIS A 1163 -17.61 2.40 66.21
N ASP A 1164 -17.85 1.09 65.94
CA ASP A 1164 -19.02 0.21 66.23
C ASP A 1164 -20.24 0.03 65.25
N PRO A 1165 -20.98 -1.13 65.27
CA PRO A 1165 -21.21 -1.91 64.03
C PRO A 1165 -22.59 -2.67 63.85
N GLN A 1166 -22.65 -3.50 62.79
CA GLN A 1166 -23.55 -4.65 62.50
C GLN A 1166 -25.06 -4.46 62.21
N VAL A 1167 -25.54 -5.05 61.09
CA VAL A 1167 -26.64 -6.05 60.95
C VAL A 1167 -26.82 -6.49 59.47
N GLN A 1168 -27.27 -7.74 59.23
CA GLN A 1168 -27.53 -8.41 57.93
C GLN A 1168 -28.86 -9.24 58.03
N PRO A 1169 -29.38 -9.99 57.01
CA PRO A 1169 -28.88 -10.29 55.64
C PRO A 1169 -29.92 -10.16 54.48
N GLY A 1170 -29.47 -10.35 53.22
CA GLY A 1170 -30.33 -10.62 52.05
C GLY A 1170 -29.56 -10.62 50.71
N LEU A 1171 -29.47 -11.77 50.03
CA LEU A 1171 -28.67 -12.03 48.80
C LEU A 1171 -29.60 -12.38 47.59
N PRO A 1172 -29.13 -12.47 46.32
CA PRO A 1172 -27.72 -12.44 45.83
C PRO A 1172 -27.39 -11.58 44.59
N ALA A 1173 -26.12 -11.18 44.44
CA ALA A 1173 -25.38 -11.11 43.17
C ALA A 1173 -23.86 -10.97 43.41
N PHE A 1174 -23.05 -11.35 42.41
CA PHE A 1174 -21.59 -11.51 42.36
C PHE A 1174 -20.70 -10.33 42.81
N ASP A 1175 -19.51 -10.65 43.35
CA ASP A 1175 -18.31 -9.79 43.45
C ASP A 1175 -17.02 -10.67 43.61
N PRO A 1176 -15.87 -10.38 42.97
CA PRO A 1176 -14.63 -11.18 43.13
C PRO A 1176 -13.61 -10.59 44.14
N ALA A 1177 -13.07 -11.44 45.01
CA ALA A 1177 -11.83 -11.21 45.78
C ALA A 1177 -10.59 -11.65 44.94
N ASP A 1178 -9.32 -11.53 45.34
CA ASP A 1178 -8.60 -11.15 46.59
C ASP A 1178 -7.18 -10.62 46.14
N VAL A 1179 -6.17 -10.17 46.92
CA VAL A 1179 -5.82 -10.19 48.35
C VAL A 1179 -4.80 -9.05 48.66
N VAL A 1180 -4.24 -9.00 49.87
CA VAL A 1180 -3.17 -8.07 50.35
C VAL A 1180 -1.99 -8.87 50.93
N ILE A 1181 -0.74 -8.36 50.95
CA ILE A 1181 0.28 -8.55 52.03
C ILE A 1181 1.60 -7.77 51.77
N ASP A 1182 2.33 -7.48 52.85
CA ASP A 1182 3.67 -6.83 52.91
C ASP A 1182 4.57 -7.58 53.93
N PHE A 1183 5.88 -7.27 53.97
CA PHE A 1183 6.93 -7.61 54.96
C PHE A 1183 7.77 -8.91 54.83
N LYS A 1184 9.01 -8.73 54.35
CA LYS A 1184 10.34 -9.04 54.99
C LYS A 1184 10.66 -10.40 55.69
N LEU A 1185 11.80 -10.95 55.24
CA LEU A 1185 12.97 -11.52 55.99
C LEU A 1185 12.99 -12.97 56.56
N VAL A 1186 14.24 -13.49 56.63
CA VAL A 1186 14.84 -14.55 57.50
C VAL A 1186 15.02 -16.00 56.96
N GLU A 1187 16.27 -16.31 56.59
CA GLU A 1187 17.17 -17.46 56.94
C GLU A 1187 16.76 -18.98 56.89
N ASP A 1188 17.65 -19.76 56.26
CA ASP A 1188 18.33 -21.00 56.74
C ASP A 1188 17.76 -22.46 56.79
N VAL A 1189 18.33 -23.31 55.88
CA VAL A 1189 19.24 -24.48 56.17
C VAL A 1189 18.70 -25.93 56.49
N PHE A 1190 19.12 -26.93 55.65
CA PHE A 1190 19.99 -28.13 55.93
C PHE A 1190 19.66 -29.54 55.30
N VAL A 1191 20.73 -30.21 54.78
CA VAL A 1191 21.03 -31.69 54.65
C VAL A 1191 20.52 -32.53 53.44
N LEU A 1192 21.45 -32.76 52.47
CA LEU A 1192 22.04 -34.02 51.88
C LEU A 1192 21.32 -35.41 52.00
N PRO A 1193 21.66 -36.49 51.23
CA PRO A 1193 22.80 -36.76 50.28
C PRO A 1193 22.31 -37.44 48.94
N PRO A 1194 22.98 -38.44 48.28
CA PRO A 1194 24.38 -38.67 47.81
C PRO A 1194 24.51 -38.78 46.24
N GLN A 1195 25.58 -38.32 45.57
CA GLN A 1195 26.80 -39.03 45.07
C GLN A 1195 26.71 -40.07 43.90
N ASP A 1196 27.72 -39.97 43.01
CA ASP A 1196 28.42 -41.01 42.19
C ASP A 1196 27.61 -41.81 41.13
N GLU A 1197 28.15 -42.43 40.06
CA GLU A 1197 29.47 -42.58 39.37
C GLU A 1197 29.16 -42.83 37.85
N LEU A 1198 30.01 -42.98 36.81
CA LEU A 1198 31.45 -43.19 36.58
C LEU A 1198 31.80 -42.78 35.10
N GLY A 1199 33.07 -42.77 34.69
CA GLY A 1199 33.53 -42.82 33.27
C GLY A 1199 34.02 -44.24 32.89
N PRO A 1200 35.19 -44.45 32.24
CA PRO A 1200 35.92 -43.63 31.24
C PRO A 1200 36.50 -44.48 30.06
N LEU A 1201 37.13 -43.88 29.03
CA LEU A 1201 38.27 -44.53 28.29
C LEU A 1201 39.13 -43.54 27.47
N VAL A 1202 40.29 -44.01 26.97
CA VAL A 1202 41.45 -43.18 26.53
C VAL A 1202 42.23 -43.83 25.36
N LEU A 1203 42.32 -43.12 24.21
CA LEU A 1203 43.34 -43.23 23.12
C LEU A 1203 43.44 -44.58 22.34
N PRO A 1204 44.25 -44.73 21.24
CA PRO A 1204 45.02 -43.73 20.44
C PRO A 1204 44.88 -43.80 18.88
N ASP A 1205 45.57 -42.85 18.20
CA ASP A 1205 46.25 -42.87 16.87
C ASP A 1205 45.52 -42.99 15.50
N ASN A 1206 45.95 -42.08 14.60
CA ASN A 1206 46.16 -42.18 13.13
C ASN A 1206 44.95 -42.36 12.16
N ASP A 1207 44.97 -41.84 10.91
CA ASP A 1207 45.92 -41.05 10.09
C ASP A 1207 45.16 -39.90 9.36
N GLY A 1208 45.82 -38.89 8.77
CA GLY A 1208 45.08 -37.94 7.91
C GLY A 1208 45.79 -36.76 7.20
N VAL A 1209 46.80 -36.12 7.82
CA VAL A 1209 47.67 -35.05 7.27
C VAL A 1209 46.98 -33.98 6.38
N GLU A 1210 46.58 -32.86 6.98
CA GLU A 1210 46.83 -31.54 6.38
C GLU A 1210 48.24 -31.05 6.76
N LEU A 1211 48.87 -30.20 5.93
CA LEU A 1211 49.64 -29.01 6.37
C LEU A 1211 50.21 -28.20 5.18
N PHE A 1212 49.65 -27.01 4.99
CA PHE A 1212 50.31 -25.72 4.72
C PHE A 1212 51.69 -25.64 4.01
N GLN A 1213 51.66 -24.93 2.87
CA GLN A 1213 52.44 -23.70 2.59
C GLN A 1213 53.99 -23.72 2.56
N ALA A 1214 54.56 -23.37 1.39
CA ALA A 1214 55.73 -22.49 1.27
C ALA A 1214 55.87 -21.90 -0.16
N SER A 1215 56.47 -20.71 -0.27
CA SER A 1215 56.89 -20.08 -1.53
C SER A 1215 58.32 -20.51 -1.93
N ILE A 1216 58.66 -20.50 -3.22
CA ILE A 1216 59.88 -19.84 -3.77
C ILE A 1216 59.99 -19.91 -5.31
N ASP A 1217 60.44 -18.80 -5.88
CA ASP A 1217 61.09 -18.52 -7.19
C ASP A 1217 60.99 -19.50 -8.37
N GLY A 1218 60.26 -19.01 -9.39
CA GLY A 1218 60.34 -19.12 -10.85
C GLY A 1218 61.50 -19.83 -11.60
N PHE A 1219 61.22 -20.13 -12.88
CA PHE A 1219 62.20 -19.97 -13.98
C PHE A 1219 61.53 -19.88 -15.38
N ALA A 1220 62.13 -19.06 -16.26
CA ALA A 1220 62.04 -19.02 -17.73
C ALA A 1220 60.71 -19.26 -18.49
N ALA A 1221 60.25 -18.21 -19.17
CA ALA A 1221 59.63 -18.32 -20.50
C ALA A 1221 60.70 -18.22 -21.62
N PRO A 1222 60.49 -18.91 -22.75
CA PRO A 1222 60.78 -18.37 -24.08
C PRO A 1222 59.60 -18.66 -25.05
N THR A 1223 59.32 -17.97 -26.15
CA THR A 1223 59.79 -16.73 -26.83
C THR A 1223 58.62 -16.38 -27.80
N GLY A 1224 58.37 -15.15 -28.27
CA GLY A 1224 59.31 -14.09 -28.61
C GLY A 1224 59.38 -13.94 -30.14
N ASP A 1225 58.75 -12.86 -30.63
CA ASP A 1225 59.11 -12.11 -31.84
C ASP A 1225 58.77 -12.59 -33.27
N HIS A 1226 57.91 -11.78 -33.94
CA HIS A 1226 58.27 -10.84 -35.03
C HIS A 1226 57.63 -10.97 -36.45
N MET A 1227 57.29 -9.78 -36.99
CA MET A 1227 57.32 -9.34 -38.41
C MET A 1227 56.19 -9.68 -39.41
N LEU A 1228 55.22 -8.77 -39.49
CA LEU A 1228 55.02 -7.82 -40.61
C LEU A 1228 54.97 -8.36 -42.07
N THR A 1229 53.81 -8.27 -42.73
CA THR A 1229 53.70 -7.81 -44.15
C THR A 1229 52.27 -7.40 -44.56
N LEU A 1230 52.14 -6.35 -45.40
CA LEU A 1230 50.96 -6.02 -46.22
C LEU A 1230 51.30 -6.21 -47.71
N PRO A 1231 50.33 -6.59 -48.55
CA PRO A 1231 49.79 -5.70 -49.59
C PRO A 1231 48.24 -5.64 -49.56
N ILE A 1232 47.52 -4.52 -49.82
CA ILE A 1232 47.50 -3.54 -50.94
C ILE A 1232 46.62 -4.00 -52.14
N ASP A 1233 45.52 -3.23 -52.34
CA ASP A 1233 44.74 -2.94 -53.58
C ASP A 1233 44.15 -4.08 -54.44
N ASP A 1234 43.17 -3.86 -55.33
CA ASP A 1234 42.03 -2.91 -55.48
C ASP A 1234 41.24 -3.35 -56.74
N SER A 1235 39.94 -3.09 -56.84
CA SER A 1235 39.33 -2.54 -58.07
C SER A 1235 37.82 -2.22 -57.96
N SER A 1236 37.52 -0.93 -57.97
CA SER A 1236 36.36 -0.28 -58.62
C SER A 1236 34.92 -0.58 -58.18
N SER A 1237 34.35 0.40 -57.46
CA SER A 1237 32.93 0.82 -57.51
C SER A 1237 32.53 1.35 -58.90
N PRO A 1238 31.23 1.65 -59.15
CA PRO A 1238 30.90 3.09 -59.26
C PRO A 1238 29.58 3.57 -58.62
N ASP A 1239 29.62 4.85 -58.25
CA ASP A 1239 28.55 5.89 -58.26
C ASP A 1239 27.42 5.95 -57.20
N ALA A 1240 27.77 6.66 -56.11
CA ALA A 1240 27.21 7.98 -55.73
C ALA A 1240 25.81 8.12 -55.07
N LEU A 1241 25.82 8.33 -53.73
CA LEU A 1241 25.66 9.63 -53.01
C LEU A 1241 24.75 10.73 -53.65
N PRO A 1242 24.01 11.57 -52.85
CA PRO A 1242 24.63 12.27 -51.69
C PRO A 1242 23.76 12.73 -50.47
N TRP A 1243 24.48 13.05 -49.37
CA TRP A 1243 24.26 14.19 -48.44
C TRP A 1243 23.12 14.13 -47.39
N ASN A 1244 23.25 14.68 -46.15
CA ASN A 1244 24.43 15.22 -45.43
C ASN A 1244 24.17 15.46 -43.90
N ARG A 1245 25.24 15.43 -43.08
CA ARG A 1245 25.46 16.15 -41.78
C ARG A 1245 24.53 15.89 -40.56
N SER A 1246 24.94 16.10 -39.29
CA SER A 1246 26.28 16.04 -38.62
C SER A 1246 26.22 16.35 -37.10
N HIS A 1247 27.27 15.90 -36.38
CA HIS A 1247 27.67 16.20 -34.98
C HIS A 1247 26.95 15.34 -33.90
N GLY A 1248 27.57 14.95 -32.79
CA GLY A 1248 28.87 15.37 -32.20
C GLY A 1248 28.66 16.34 -31.02
N ASP A 1249 29.34 16.24 -29.87
CA ASP A 1249 30.51 15.43 -29.50
C ASP A 1249 30.49 14.99 -28.00
N ASP A 1250 31.42 14.08 -27.64
CA ASP A 1250 31.97 13.65 -26.34
C ASP A 1250 31.51 14.29 -24.98
N GLY A 1251 31.39 13.46 -23.92
CA GLY A 1251 30.92 13.89 -22.59
C GLY A 1251 31.32 13.08 -21.32
N TRP A 1252 32.46 12.38 -21.32
CA TRP A 1252 33.26 11.89 -20.16
C TRP A 1252 32.63 11.64 -18.76
N MET A 1253 32.69 10.36 -18.33
CA MET A 1253 33.06 9.81 -17.00
C MET A 1253 32.60 10.43 -15.65
N MET A 1254 32.23 9.50 -14.74
CA MET A 1254 32.26 9.59 -13.27
C MET A 1254 31.29 10.60 -12.60
N GLN A 1255 30.27 10.05 -11.93
CA GLN A 1255 30.50 9.52 -10.59
C GLN A 1255 29.75 8.18 -10.41
#